data_AF-A0A7X7VTR5-F1
#
_entry.id   AF-A0A7X7VTR5-F1
#
_cell.length_a   1.000
_cell.length_b   1.000
_cell.length_c   1.000
_cell.angle_alpha   90.00
_cell.angle_beta   90.00
_cell.angle_gamma   90.00
#
_symmetry.space_group_name_H-M   'P 1'
#
loop_
_entity.id
_entity.type
_entity.pdbx_description
1 polymer ?
#
loop_
_entity_poly.entity_id
_entity_poly.type
_entity_poly.pdbx_seq_one_letter_code
_entity_poly.pdbx_strand_id
1 'polypeptide(L)'
;MKKTLLVILTLGFMLSFAFAKEMQPATNLKEMPVLMEDKVPVDPSTVYPVVQTRTAPEYTFTKLPTAIITNYYDYMIGSYNGLPLRNIPDTAGGGYFMSYHGRRQPTSTRRSFYTYIDANGDVVNNNEITSVQNHEGYCTTAVDPISGKPFYAWHCDKDADAEYEVEVATDAFIAGISGLFNDTQIAIDNPTTITSPSGITTNTNEFIWPTAQIGPSPVAGKRRVYMATRNSVTGTYGPSENLMIAYADFDGDDIENGVPLTWNHVTIPEMNQWNVDAQWRRPFHSLTTDNAGNVYYAGYHFATESDGSTNIREADIDVFVCPNYGQGEWTRISDYSWIPSWNPPGQQGSNNGYFVDENSIGYPDSVLVWAIANSSHLNASLDNLGRIHVLGTWAQSTKDGGYWLDFQVVKEFVFDPATQEFSVKDVYPQKNPADTFNQCFVPWDMEAPWGTPEYFQADDGNYYLTIAAAGGGHPGLKWPFPHWDTTAHGDAMIFHYNNTKITDANDNGMMAAVWQDCQRARWFNYESATDFSTYANTPELYISVSPDNGITWSEPIILNNVETPQFSGIKPMWVYPADKVLFVGMQGEHKVGKLGFMFYNDFTWGSNAITPSYHNTPDGGEVMFMELQIVFPVGSADGENTAPAITRMLHQNYPNPFNPETTISFDLPKSGHANLSVYNVKGQLVKTLADENLNFGKHSFVWNGTDNDGRNVSSGIYFYRLTANGSVEANKMMLMK
;
A
#
# COMPACT_ATOMS: atom_id res chain seq x y z
N MET A 1 -17.85 40.16 -39.77
CA MET A 1 -17.86 39.90 -38.32
C MET A 1 -17.59 38.44 -37.97
N LYS A 2 -18.34 37.44 -38.47
CA LYS A 2 -18.13 36.01 -38.08
C LYS A 2 -16.75 35.43 -38.43
N LYS A 3 -16.18 35.73 -39.61
CA LYS A 3 -14.84 35.24 -40.00
C LYS A 3 -13.70 35.91 -39.22
N THR A 4 -13.84 37.20 -38.91
CA THR A 4 -12.87 37.96 -38.11
C THR A 4 -12.88 37.50 -36.64
N LEU A 5 -14.06 37.21 -36.09
CA LEU A 5 -14.20 36.65 -34.75
C LEU A 5 -13.59 35.24 -34.66
N LEU A 6 -13.79 34.41 -35.69
CA LEU A 6 -13.18 33.09 -35.76
C LEU A 6 -11.64 33.19 -35.80
N VAL A 7 -11.08 34.07 -36.64
CA VAL A 7 -9.63 34.29 -36.73
C VAL A 7 -9.03 34.84 -35.43
N ILE A 8 -9.75 35.73 -34.72
CA ILE A 8 -9.32 36.25 -33.41
C ILE A 8 -9.40 35.16 -32.33
N LEU A 9 -10.43 34.31 -32.34
CA LEU A 9 -10.53 33.15 -31.45
C LEU A 9 -9.44 32.12 -31.74
N THR A 10 -9.14 31.84 -33.02
CA THR A 10 -8.07 30.88 -33.40
C THR A 10 -6.67 31.43 -33.08
N LEU A 11 -6.42 32.73 -33.28
CA LEU A 11 -5.16 33.38 -32.87
C LEU A 11 -5.04 33.50 -31.34
N GLY A 12 -6.15 33.73 -30.64
CA GLY A 12 -6.23 33.69 -29.17
C GLY A 12 -5.94 32.29 -28.62
N PHE A 13 -6.47 31.25 -29.26
CA PHE A 13 -6.17 29.86 -28.93
C PHE A 13 -4.71 29.48 -29.24
N MET A 14 -4.14 29.96 -30.36
CA MET A 14 -2.72 29.72 -30.66
C MET A 14 -1.78 30.49 -29.73
N LEU A 15 -2.15 31.68 -29.22
CA LEU A 15 -1.42 32.34 -28.15
C LEU A 15 -1.59 31.61 -26.80
N SER A 16 -2.75 31.04 -26.48
CA SER A 16 -2.90 30.23 -25.26
C SER A 16 -2.14 28.90 -25.34
N PHE A 17 -1.84 28.37 -26.53
CA PHE A 17 -0.90 27.26 -26.69
C PHE A 17 0.58 27.70 -26.63
N ALA A 18 0.89 28.94 -26.99
CA ALA A 18 2.24 29.52 -26.83
C ALA A 18 2.55 29.99 -25.40
N PHE A 19 1.51 30.19 -24.56
CA PHE A 19 1.60 30.55 -23.14
C PHE A 19 1.05 29.49 -22.19
N ALA A 20 0.55 28.36 -22.70
CA ALA A 20 0.48 27.13 -21.94
C ALA A 20 1.94 26.75 -21.69
N LYS A 21 2.47 27.19 -20.55
CA LYS A 21 3.64 26.54 -19.97
C LYS A 21 3.33 25.05 -20.05
N GLU A 22 4.20 24.31 -20.74
CA GLU A 22 4.40 22.90 -20.43
C GLU A 22 4.30 22.78 -18.92
N MET A 23 3.40 21.92 -18.45
CA MET A 23 3.45 21.47 -17.07
C MET A 23 4.81 20.81 -16.91
N GLN A 24 5.77 21.61 -16.45
CA GLN A 24 6.92 21.13 -15.73
C GLN A 24 6.35 20.74 -14.38
N PRO A 25 6.30 19.46 -14.00
CA PRO A 25 6.21 19.14 -12.59
C PRO A 25 7.37 19.85 -11.94
N ALA A 26 7.03 20.61 -10.91
CA ALA A 26 8.01 21.20 -10.05
C ALA A 26 9.02 20.14 -9.65
N THR A 27 10.29 20.55 -9.55
CA THR A 27 11.34 19.74 -8.98
C THR A 27 10.92 19.23 -7.61
N ASN A 28 10.43 17.98 -7.59
CA ASN A 28 10.82 16.95 -6.65
C ASN A 28 12.29 17.16 -6.27
N LEU A 29 12.70 16.75 -5.08
CA LEU A 29 14.10 16.71 -4.59
C LEU A 29 15.13 17.05 -5.69
N LYS A 30 15.99 18.07 -5.54
CA LYS A 30 16.91 18.43 -6.62
C LYS A 30 17.77 17.22 -6.99
N GLU A 31 17.61 16.71 -8.21
CA GLU A 31 18.43 15.62 -8.71
C GLU A 31 19.87 16.09 -8.66
N MET A 32 20.68 15.34 -7.92
CA MET A 32 22.09 15.63 -7.79
C MET A 32 22.83 14.87 -8.89
N PRO A 33 23.74 15.55 -9.61
CA PRO A 33 24.51 14.90 -10.67
C PRO A 33 25.27 13.72 -10.08
N VAL A 34 25.28 12.60 -10.81
CA VAL A 34 26.17 11.47 -10.51
C VAL A 34 27.60 11.94 -10.80
N LEU A 35 28.49 11.80 -9.83
CA LEU A 35 29.82 12.43 -9.85
C LEU A 35 30.83 11.75 -10.76
N MET A 36 30.43 10.65 -11.39
CA MET A 36 31.22 9.95 -12.37
C MET A 36 30.40 9.94 -13.65
N GLU A 37 30.61 10.96 -14.50
CA GLU A 37 30.24 10.87 -15.91
C GLU A 37 30.72 9.52 -16.44
N ASP A 38 29.82 8.79 -17.09
CA ASP A 38 30.06 7.70 -18.03
C ASP A 38 31.54 7.47 -18.38
N LYS A 39 32.00 6.22 -18.20
CA LYS A 39 33.25 5.62 -18.75
C LYS A 39 34.44 5.51 -17.77
N VAL A 40 34.28 4.75 -16.69
CA VAL A 40 35.42 3.96 -16.24
C VAL A 40 35.20 2.54 -16.74
N PRO A 41 35.96 2.05 -17.74
CA PRO A 41 35.86 0.67 -18.19
C PRO A 41 36.16 -0.25 -17.00
N VAL A 42 35.19 -1.06 -16.60
CA VAL A 42 35.38 -2.10 -15.59
C VAL A 42 35.40 -3.44 -16.31
N ASP A 43 36.36 -4.31 -15.98
CA ASP A 43 36.35 -5.71 -16.40
C ASP A 43 35.23 -6.44 -15.64
N PRO A 44 34.16 -6.92 -16.31
CA PRO A 44 33.03 -7.53 -15.64
C PRO A 44 33.37 -8.83 -14.89
N SER A 45 34.51 -9.45 -15.21
CA SER A 45 34.99 -10.66 -14.54
C SER A 45 35.61 -10.40 -13.15
N THR A 46 35.85 -9.14 -12.80
CA THR A 46 36.45 -8.72 -11.52
C THR A 46 35.43 -8.25 -10.49
N VAL A 47 34.16 -8.29 -10.87
CA VAL A 47 33.07 -7.76 -10.09
C VAL A 47 32.49 -8.81 -9.17
N TYR A 48 32.55 -8.50 -7.87
CA TYR A 48 32.01 -9.35 -6.83
C TYR A 48 30.48 -9.22 -6.81
N PRO A 49 29.72 -10.30 -7.04
CA PRO A 49 28.29 -10.27 -6.82
C PRO A 49 28.04 -9.92 -5.36
N VAL A 50 26.95 -9.18 -5.08
CA VAL A 50 26.40 -9.11 -3.72
C VAL A 50 26.30 -10.55 -3.25
N VAL A 51 27.10 -10.90 -2.24
CA VAL A 51 27.09 -12.26 -1.73
C VAL A 51 25.67 -12.48 -1.23
N GLN A 52 24.90 -13.33 -1.93
CA GLN A 52 23.60 -13.77 -1.46
C GLN A 52 23.83 -14.46 -0.12
N THR A 53 23.62 -13.71 0.96
CA THR A 53 23.83 -14.23 2.33
C THR A 53 22.69 -15.11 2.78
N ARG A 54 21.56 -15.07 2.05
CA ARG A 54 20.34 -15.82 2.29
C ARG A 54 19.85 -16.43 0.98
N THR A 55 19.10 -17.52 1.07
CA THR A 55 18.52 -18.19 -0.09
C THR A 55 17.12 -17.66 -0.34
N ALA A 56 16.77 -17.39 -1.60
CA ALA A 56 15.40 -17.07 -1.97
C ALA A 56 14.45 -18.22 -1.57
N PRO A 57 13.21 -17.92 -1.13
CA PRO A 57 12.22 -18.94 -0.78
C PRO A 57 12.01 -19.96 -1.91
N GLU A 58 11.81 -21.23 -1.54
CA GLU A 58 11.38 -22.24 -2.51
C GLU A 58 9.94 -21.94 -2.96
N TYR A 59 9.65 -22.11 -4.24
CA TYR A 59 8.31 -21.88 -4.77
C TYR A 59 7.94 -22.86 -5.89
N THR A 60 6.64 -23.03 -6.10
CA THR A 60 6.07 -23.77 -7.23
C THR A 60 4.83 -23.05 -7.75
N PHE A 61 4.57 -23.13 -9.06
CA PHE A 61 3.32 -22.65 -9.63
C PHE A 61 2.21 -23.66 -9.35
N THR A 62 1.19 -23.24 -8.60
CA THR A 62 -0.07 -23.97 -8.47
C THR A 62 -1.04 -23.59 -9.59
N LYS A 63 -0.90 -22.37 -10.11
CA LYS A 63 -1.46 -21.94 -11.39
C LYS A 63 -0.42 -21.22 -12.22
N LEU A 64 -0.26 -21.67 -13.46
CA LEU A 64 0.59 -21.00 -14.43
C LEU A 64 0.01 -19.64 -14.82
N PRO A 65 0.85 -18.67 -15.22
CA PRO A 65 0.39 -17.43 -15.85
C PRO A 65 -0.66 -17.70 -16.93
N THR A 66 -1.87 -17.22 -16.69
CA THR A 66 -3.04 -17.45 -17.55
C THR A 66 -3.69 -16.10 -17.86
N ALA A 67 -3.93 -15.84 -19.14
CA ALA A 67 -4.64 -14.64 -19.56
C ALA A 67 -6.10 -14.69 -19.12
N ILE A 68 -6.52 -13.67 -18.37
CA ILE A 68 -7.91 -13.39 -18.00
C ILE A 68 -8.62 -12.69 -19.16
N ILE A 69 -7.94 -11.75 -19.81
CA ILE A 69 -8.36 -11.15 -21.08
C ILE A 69 -7.14 -11.00 -21.99
N THR A 70 -7.29 -11.36 -23.26
CA THR A 70 -6.20 -11.41 -24.24
C THR A 70 -6.08 -10.15 -25.09
N ASN A 71 -6.96 -9.17 -24.89
CA ASN A 71 -7.00 -7.91 -25.62
C ASN A 71 -7.28 -6.77 -24.64
N TYR A 72 -6.22 -6.08 -24.23
CA TYR A 72 -6.27 -5.00 -23.25
C TYR A 72 -5.59 -3.75 -23.81
N TYR A 73 -6.30 -2.61 -23.83
CA TYR A 73 -5.81 -1.35 -24.40
C TYR A 73 -5.98 -0.19 -23.42
N ASP A 74 -5.28 -0.24 -22.29
CA ASP A 74 -5.27 0.83 -21.31
C ASP A 74 -3.90 1.02 -20.65
N TYR A 75 -3.72 2.13 -19.94
CA TYR A 75 -2.42 2.54 -19.42
C TYR A 75 -2.07 1.95 -18.05
N MET A 76 -3.02 1.38 -17.32
CA MET A 76 -2.81 0.76 -16.02
C MET A 76 -3.92 -0.26 -15.80
N ILE A 77 -3.67 -1.32 -15.03
CA ILE A 77 -4.70 -2.29 -14.60
C ILE A 77 -5.00 -2.14 -13.11
N GLY A 78 -6.21 -2.52 -12.69
CA GLY A 78 -6.55 -2.68 -11.28
C GLY A 78 -6.97 -1.39 -10.57
N SER A 79 -6.66 -1.34 -9.27
CA SER A 79 -7.08 -0.28 -8.34
C SER A 79 -5.95 0.74 -8.10
N TYR A 80 -6.31 1.99 -7.80
CA TYR A 80 -5.37 3.09 -7.60
C TYR A 80 -4.38 2.81 -6.45
N ASN A 81 -4.84 2.86 -5.20
CA ASN A 81 -4.03 2.60 -3.99
C ASN A 81 -4.51 1.34 -3.22
N GLY A 82 -5.34 0.52 -3.87
CA GLY A 82 -5.92 -0.70 -3.30
C GLY A 82 -5.32 -1.98 -3.87
N LEU A 83 -5.77 -3.11 -3.34
CA LEU A 83 -5.49 -4.45 -3.86
C LEU A 83 -6.72 -4.96 -4.64
N PRO A 84 -6.64 -5.06 -5.98
CA PRO A 84 -7.75 -5.46 -6.83
C PRO A 84 -8.02 -6.96 -6.83
N LEU A 85 -7.20 -7.77 -6.15
CA LEU A 85 -7.35 -9.21 -5.98
C LEU A 85 -7.56 -9.50 -4.49
N ARG A 86 -8.70 -10.11 -4.15
CA ARG A 86 -9.16 -10.31 -2.77
C ARG A 86 -9.52 -11.76 -2.52
N ASN A 87 -9.08 -12.29 -1.38
CA ASN A 87 -9.37 -13.66 -0.98
C ASN A 87 -10.85 -13.85 -0.64
N ILE A 88 -11.39 -15.00 -1.01
CA ILE A 88 -12.69 -15.48 -0.55
C ILE A 88 -12.43 -16.36 0.68
N PRO A 89 -13.13 -16.15 1.80
CA PRO A 89 -12.95 -17.01 2.98
C PRO A 89 -13.32 -18.46 2.63
N ASP A 90 -12.58 -19.42 3.19
CA ASP A 90 -12.82 -20.86 2.94
C ASP A 90 -14.24 -21.28 3.29
N THR A 91 -14.85 -20.66 4.30
CA THR A 91 -16.25 -20.87 4.70
C THR A 91 -17.26 -20.47 3.63
N ALA A 92 -16.87 -19.61 2.68
CA ALA A 92 -17.68 -19.18 1.53
C ALA A 92 -17.24 -19.82 0.20
N GLY A 93 -16.37 -20.85 0.26
CA GLY A 93 -15.96 -21.64 -0.91
C GLY A 93 -14.52 -21.39 -1.37
N GLY A 94 -13.81 -20.42 -0.80
CA GLY A 94 -12.41 -20.14 -1.12
C GLY A 94 -12.18 -19.59 -2.53
N GLY A 95 -10.91 -19.28 -2.85
CA GLY A 95 -10.51 -18.68 -4.12
C GLY A 95 -10.38 -17.16 -4.04
N TYR A 96 -10.62 -16.48 -5.15
CA TYR A 96 -10.39 -15.05 -5.28
C TYR A 96 -11.49 -14.34 -6.07
N PHE A 97 -11.75 -13.10 -5.67
CA PHE A 97 -12.37 -12.10 -6.55
C PHE A 97 -11.32 -11.12 -7.03
N MET A 98 -11.43 -10.74 -8.29
CA MET A 98 -10.54 -9.79 -8.94
C MET A 98 -11.36 -8.72 -9.66
N SER A 99 -10.92 -7.46 -9.62
CA SER A 99 -11.48 -6.39 -10.46
C SER A 99 -10.43 -5.63 -11.22
N TYR A 100 -10.75 -5.24 -12.45
CA TYR A 100 -9.88 -4.39 -13.25
C TYR A 100 -10.73 -3.56 -14.21
N HIS A 101 -10.24 -2.39 -14.58
CA HIS A 101 -10.84 -1.58 -15.65
C HIS A 101 -10.05 -1.80 -16.94
N GLY A 102 -10.62 -1.47 -18.09
CA GLY A 102 -9.88 -1.47 -19.35
C GLY A 102 -10.73 -1.34 -20.59
N ARG A 103 -10.06 -1.26 -21.75
CA ARG A 103 -10.68 -1.22 -23.08
C ARG A 103 -10.37 -2.51 -23.82
N ARG A 104 -11.39 -3.11 -24.44
CA ARG A 104 -11.23 -4.33 -25.28
C ARG A 104 -10.72 -4.03 -26.68
N GLN A 105 -10.79 -2.76 -27.10
CA GLN A 105 -10.28 -2.22 -28.36
C GLN A 105 -9.68 -0.84 -28.11
N PRO A 106 -8.68 -0.38 -28.88
CA PRO A 106 -8.04 0.93 -28.65
C PRO A 106 -9.00 2.12 -28.57
N THR A 107 -10.09 2.06 -29.33
CA THR A 107 -11.10 3.14 -29.44
C THR A 107 -12.39 2.86 -28.65
N SER A 108 -12.48 1.74 -27.93
CA SER A 108 -13.67 1.41 -27.13
C SER A 108 -13.74 2.24 -25.84
N THR A 109 -14.95 2.39 -25.30
CA THR A 109 -15.16 2.95 -23.96
C THR A 109 -14.52 2.04 -22.91
N ARG A 110 -13.84 2.64 -21.92
CA ARG A 110 -13.28 1.91 -20.78
C ARG A 110 -14.41 1.38 -19.90
N ARG A 111 -14.30 0.13 -19.47
CA ARG A 111 -15.29 -0.58 -18.63
C ARG A 111 -14.61 -1.27 -17.45
N SER A 112 -15.37 -1.56 -16.41
CA SER A 112 -14.96 -2.30 -15.21
C SER A 112 -15.39 -3.75 -15.33
N PHE A 113 -14.46 -4.64 -14.98
CA PHE A 113 -14.60 -6.09 -15.06
C PHE A 113 -14.47 -6.69 -13.67
N TYR A 114 -15.15 -7.82 -13.47
CA TYR A 114 -14.92 -8.71 -12.35
C TYR A 114 -14.52 -10.09 -12.87
N THR A 115 -13.70 -10.76 -12.08
CA THR A 115 -13.33 -12.15 -12.30
C THR A 115 -13.51 -12.94 -11.00
N TYR A 116 -14.15 -14.10 -11.11
CA TYR A 116 -14.24 -15.08 -10.05
C TYR A 116 -13.30 -16.25 -10.37
N ILE A 117 -12.44 -16.54 -9.40
CA ILE A 117 -11.47 -17.63 -9.44
C ILE A 117 -11.81 -18.56 -8.28
N ASP A 118 -12.04 -19.84 -8.54
CA ASP A 118 -12.42 -20.79 -7.50
C ASP A 118 -11.23 -21.16 -6.57
N ALA A 119 -11.50 -21.95 -5.52
CA ALA A 119 -10.45 -22.41 -4.60
C ALA A 119 -9.38 -23.30 -5.25
N ASN A 120 -9.64 -23.87 -6.43
CA ASN A 120 -8.62 -24.59 -7.17
C ASN A 120 -7.71 -23.64 -7.94
N GLY A 121 -8.07 -22.35 -8.07
CA GLY A 121 -7.39 -21.34 -8.87
C GLY A 121 -7.86 -21.31 -10.33
N ASP A 122 -9.01 -21.91 -10.64
CA ASP A 122 -9.57 -21.92 -12.00
C ASP A 122 -10.48 -20.69 -12.22
N VAL A 123 -10.29 -20.03 -13.36
CA VAL A 123 -11.11 -18.87 -13.75
C VAL A 123 -12.49 -19.36 -14.14
N VAL A 124 -13.50 -19.06 -13.32
CA VAL A 124 -14.89 -19.50 -13.53
C VAL A 124 -15.65 -18.49 -14.37
N ASN A 125 -15.56 -17.20 -14.01
CA ASN A 125 -16.25 -16.10 -14.69
C ASN A 125 -15.30 -14.91 -14.89
N ASN A 126 -15.42 -14.23 -16.02
CA ASN A 126 -14.77 -12.94 -16.29
C ASN A 126 -15.69 -12.09 -17.20
N ASN A 127 -16.35 -11.08 -16.63
CA ASN A 127 -17.33 -10.26 -17.37
C ASN A 127 -17.27 -8.79 -16.93
N GLU A 128 -17.88 -7.92 -17.73
CA GLU A 128 -18.16 -6.54 -17.32
C GLU A 128 -19.13 -6.56 -16.12
N ILE A 129 -18.93 -5.65 -15.16
CA ILE A 129 -19.82 -5.51 -13.99
C ILE A 129 -21.15 -4.90 -14.43
N THR A 130 -21.08 -3.82 -15.23
CA THR A 130 -22.27 -3.16 -15.76
C THR A 130 -22.51 -3.55 -17.22
N SER A 131 -23.72 -3.36 -17.72
CA SER A 131 -24.02 -3.43 -19.16
C SER A 131 -24.10 -2.04 -19.82
N VAL A 132 -23.90 -0.96 -19.05
CA VAL A 132 -24.04 0.42 -19.52
C VAL A 132 -22.69 0.89 -20.00
N GLN A 133 -22.60 1.33 -21.27
CA GLN A 133 -21.39 1.94 -21.80
C GLN A 133 -21.24 3.36 -21.27
N ASN A 134 -20.84 3.45 -20.00
CA ASN A 134 -20.40 4.65 -19.36
C ASN A 134 -18.86 4.66 -19.35
N HIS A 135 -18.21 5.83 -19.43
CA HIS A 135 -16.76 5.89 -19.36
C HIS A 135 -16.30 5.62 -17.92
N GLU A 136 -16.22 4.34 -17.56
CA GLU A 136 -15.87 3.91 -16.20
C GLU A 136 -14.36 3.99 -15.99
N GLY A 137 -13.92 4.48 -14.84
CA GLY A 137 -12.50 4.63 -14.52
C GLY A 137 -11.95 3.55 -13.59
N TYR A 138 -10.97 3.94 -12.75
CA TYR A 138 -10.40 3.09 -11.72
C TYR A 138 -11.47 2.39 -10.88
N CYS A 139 -11.30 1.08 -10.73
CA CYS A 139 -12.19 0.23 -9.95
C CYS A 139 -11.49 -0.34 -8.71
N THR A 140 -12.27 -0.90 -7.80
CA THR A 140 -11.78 -1.58 -6.60
C THR A 140 -12.71 -2.74 -6.24
N THR A 141 -12.15 -3.72 -5.51
CA THR A 141 -12.90 -4.83 -4.92
C THR A 141 -12.60 -4.90 -3.43
N ALA A 142 -13.63 -5.20 -2.64
CA ALA A 142 -13.51 -5.69 -1.28
C ALA A 142 -14.37 -6.94 -1.13
N VAL A 143 -13.92 -7.92 -0.34
CA VAL A 143 -14.67 -9.15 -0.07
C VAL A 143 -15.00 -9.20 1.40
N ASP A 144 -16.26 -9.44 1.73
CA ASP A 144 -16.66 -9.58 3.12
C ASP A 144 -15.98 -10.81 3.74
N PRO A 145 -15.17 -10.66 4.81
CA PRO A 145 -14.39 -11.76 5.37
C PRO A 145 -15.25 -12.84 6.05
N ILE A 146 -16.55 -12.60 6.23
CA ILE A 146 -17.47 -13.55 6.86
C ILE A 146 -18.31 -14.30 5.82
N SER A 147 -19.05 -13.59 4.98
CA SER A 147 -19.96 -14.19 4.00
C SER A 147 -19.32 -14.45 2.64
N GLY A 148 -18.12 -13.89 2.38
CA GLY A 148 -17.44 -13.99 1.09
C GLY A 148 -18.10 -13.21 -0.07
N LYS A 149 -19.05 -12.32 0.23
CA LYS A 149 -19.77 -11.55 -0.80
C LYS A 149 -18.92 -10.34 -1.22
N PRO A 150 -18.67 -10.13 -2.52
CA PRO A 150 -17.82 -9.05 -2.99
C PRO A 150 -18.60 -7.74 -3.23
N PHE A 151 -17.88 -6.65 -3.01
CA PHE A 151 -18.24 -5.29 -3.36
C PHE A 151 -17.31 -4.83 -4.47
N TYR A 152 -17.88 -4.15 -5.45
CA TYR A 152 -17.17 -3.50 -6.55
C TYR A 152 -17.54 -2.03 -6.56
N ALA A 153 -16.56 -1.16 -6.79
CA ALA A 153 -16.81 0.26 -7.00
C ALA A 153 -15.91 0.81 -8.10
N TRP A 154 -16.41 1.81 -8.83
CA TRP A 154 -15.70 2.54 -9.88
C TRP A 154 -16.24 3.96 -9.96
N HIS A 155 -15.53 4.86 -10.66
CA HIS A 155 -16.06 6.19 -10.95
C HIS A 155 -16.52 6.31 -12.39
N CYS A 156 -17.59 7.07 -12.64
CA CYS A 156 -18.15 7.31 -13.96
C CYS A 156 -19.19 8.45 -13.92
N ASP A 157 -19.53 9.05 -15.07
CA ASP A 157 -20.55 10.10 -15.21
C ASP A 157 -21.94 9.45 -15.31
N LYS A 158 -22.68 9.42 -14.20
CA LYS A 158 -23.93 8.67 -14.09
C LYS A 158 -25.18 9.50 -14.34
N ASP A 159 -25.10 10.81 -14.16
CA ASP A 159 -26.27 11.67 -14.16
C ASP A 159 -26.28 12.69 -15.31
N ALA A 160 -26.69 13.94 -15.06
CA ALA A 160 -26.79 14.98 -16.08
C ALA A 160 -25.73 16.08 -15.94
N ASP A 161 -24.95 16.07 -14.85
CA ASP A 161 -23.80 16.96 -14.73
C ASP A 161 -22.57 16.38 -15.45
N ALA A 162 -21.40 16.96 -15.22
CA ALA A 162 -20.18 16.59 -15.94
C ALA A 162 -19.13 15.95 -15.03
N GLU A 163 -19.38 15.95 -13.72
CA GLU A 163 -18.50 15.40 -12.72
C GLU A 163 -18.74 13.88 -12.62
N TYR A 164 -17.75 13.14 -12.16
CA TYR A 164 -17.89 11.70 -12.01
C TYR A 164 -18.37 11.31 -10.62
N GLU A 165 -19.38 10.44 -10.56
CA GLU A 165 -19.86 9.78 -9.36
C GLU A 165 -18.98 8.58 -9.01
N VAL A 166 -19.15 8.05 -7.80
CA VAL A 166 -18.68 6.70 -7.46
C VAL A 166 -19.87 5.77 -7.34
N GLU A 167 -19.97 4.86 -8.31
CA GLU A 167 -20.96 3.78 -8.31
C GLU A 167 -20.42 2.55 -7.57
N VAL A 168 -21.36 1.80 -7.00
CA VAL A 168 -21.12 0.55 -6.28
C VAL A 168 -22.05 -0.52 -6.79
N ALA A 169 -21.51 -1.72 -7.00
CA ALA A 169 -22.28 -2.95 -7.15
C ALA A 169 -21.86 -3.96 -6.08
N THR A 170 -22.82 -4.74 -5.60
CA THR A 170 -22.57 -5.88 -4.73
C THR A 170 -23.02 -7.14 -5.44
N ASP A 171 -22.27 -8.23 -5.33
CA ASP A 171 -22.68 -9.53 -5.85
C ASP A 171 -23.27 -10.36 -4.72
N ALA A 172 -24.49 -10.86 -4.92
CA ALA A 172 -25.14 -11.72 -3.95
C ALA A 172 -24.34 -12.99 -3.69
N PHE A 173 -23.51 -13.45 -4.64
CA PHE A 173 -22.63 -14.62 -4.57
C PHE A 173 -23.18 -15.78 -3.74
N ILE A 174 -23.97 -16.63 -4.40
CA ILE A 174 -24.74 -17.70 -3.74
C ILE A 174 -24.29 -19.04 -4.29
N ALA A 175 -23.92 -19.95 -3.38
CA ALA A 175 -23.54 -21.33 -3.72
C ALA A 175 -22.47 -21.44 -4.82
N GLY A 176 -21.46 -20.55 -4.80
CA GLY A 176 -20.38 -20.52 -5.79
C GLY A 176 -20.74 -19.90 -7.14
N ILE A 177 -21.92 -19.30 -7.27
CA ILE A 177 -22.37 -18.60 -8.48
C ILE A 177 -22.11 -17.10 -8.30
N SER A 178 -21.21 -16.54 -9.12
CA SER A 178 -20.91 -15.10 -9.19
C SER A 178 -21.64 -14.42 -10.36
N GLY A 179 -21.62 -13.08 -10.38
CA GLY A 179 -22.33 -12.25 -11.34
C GLY A 179 -23.79 -12.00 -10.99
N LEU A 180 -24.21 -12.27 -9.74
CA LEU A 180 -25.56 -12.05 -9.25
C LEU A 180 -25.66 -10.63 -8.67
N PHE A 181 -25.44 -9.64 -9.52
CA PHE A 181 -25.37 -8.25 -9.10
C PHE A 181 -26.72 -7.72 -8.62
N ASN A 182 -26.70 -7.07 -7.46
CA ASN A 182 -27.77 -6.18 -7.02
C ASN A 182 -27.73 -4.88 -7.83
N ASP A 183 -28.81 -4.08 -7.73
CA ASP A 183 -28.89 -2.78 -8.38
C ASP A 183 -27.72 -1.87 -7.97
N THR A 184 -27.15 -1.15 -8.94
CA THR A 184 -26.05 -0.23 -8.68
C THR A 184 -26.52 0.96 -7.85
N GLN A 185 -25.66 1.42 -6.95
CA GLN A 185 -25.93 2.56 -6.06
C GLN A 185 -24.85 3.61 -6.22
N ILE A 186 -25.22 4.88 -6.12
CA ILE A 186 -24.26 5.98 -6.04
C ILE A 186 -23.84 6.12 -4.58
N ALA A 187 -22.57 5.81 -4.29
CA ALA A 187 -22.00 6.00 -2.97
C ALA A 187 -21.55 7.45 -2.76
N ILE A 188 -21.10 8.12 -3.82
CA ILE A 188 -20.68 9.53 -3.81
C ILE A 188 -21.22 10.20 -5.07
N ASP A 189 -21.93 11.31 -4.84
CA ASP A 189 -22.57 12.15 -5.84
C ASP A 189 -21.80 13.47 -5.91
N ASN A 190 -21.06 13.69 -7.00
CA ASN A 190 -20.25 14.89 -7.18
C ASN A 190 -21.03 15.92 -8.03
N PRO A 191 -20.62 17.21 -8.05
CA PRO A 191 -19.60 17.84 -7.23
C PRO A 191 -20.01 17.97 -5.75
N THR A 192 -19.05 17.75 -4.86
CA THR A 192 -19.26 17.88 -3.41
C THR A 192 -18.81 19.25 -2.90
N THR A 193 -19.58 19.85 -1.99
CA THR A 193 -19.18 21.04 -1.22
C THR A 193 -18.48 20.66 0.07
N ILE A 194 -17.27 21.20 0.29
CA ILE A 194 -16.49 21.01 1.53
C ILE A 194 -16.11 22.37 2.11
N THR A 195 -16.24 22.51 3.43
CA THR A 195 -15.74 23.67 4.19
C THR A 195 -14.54 23.25 5.03
N SER A 196 -13.40 23.92 4.83
CA SER A 196 -12.19 23.70 5.61
C SER A 196 -12.34 24.20 7.05
N PRO A 197 -11.47 23.75 7.99
CA PRO A 197 -11.38 24.31 9.33
C PRO A 197 -11.18 25.84 9.38
N SER A 198 -10.49 26.43 8.39
CA SER A 198 -10.33 27.87 8.25
C SER A 198 -11.59 28.62 7.76
N GLY A 199 -12.67 27.90 7.45
CA GLY A 199 -13.95 28.46 6.99
C GLY A 199 -14.03 28.71 5.48
N ILE A 200 -13.02 28.29 4.72
CA ILE A 200 -13.01 28.41 3.24
C ILE A 200 -13.84 27.25 2.67
N THR A 201 -14.75 27.56 1.75
CA THR A 201 -15.62 26.56 1.13
C THR A 201 -15.25 26.33 -0.33
N THR A 202 -14.98 25.09 -0.71
CA THR A 202 -14.81 24.63 -2.09
C THR A 202 -16.10 23.93 -2.54
N ASN A 203 -16.63 24.29 -3.71
CA ASN A 203 -17.94 23.81 -4.21
C ASN A 203 -17.84 22.93 -5.46
N THR A 204 -16.63 22.59 -5.87
CA THR A 204 -16.34 21.90 -7.12
C THR A 204 -15.48 20.67 -6.85
N ASN A 205 -15.55 20.08 -5.66
CA ASN A 205 -14.70 18.92 -5.34
C ASN A 205 -15.27 17.70 -6.06
N GLU A 206 -14.39 16.89 -6.64
CA GLU A 206 -14.76 15.71 -7.41
C GLU A 206 -13.99 14.53 -6.80
N PHE A 207 -14.65 13.78 -5.92
CA PHE A 207 -14.02 12.69 -5.19
C PHE A 207 -14.18 11.36 -5.94
N ILE A 208 -13.11 10.92 -6.60
CA ILE A 208 -13.06 9.74 -7.46
C ILE A 208 -11.93 8.78 -7.05
N TRP A 209 -11.52 7.85 -7.93
CA TRP A 209 -10.47 6.84 -7.66
C TRP A 209 -10.75 6.02 -6.39
N PRO A 210 -11.86 5.26 -6.38
CA PRO A 210 -12.29 4.53 -5.19
C PRO A 210 -11.31 3.42 -4.81
N THR A 211 -11.12 3.27 -3.50
CA THR A 211 -10.48 2.11 -2.87
C THR A 211 -11.37 1.63 -1.73
N ALA A 212 -11.67 0.33 -1.69
CA ALA A 212 -12.57 -0.25 -0.69
C ALA A 212 -11.83 -1.08 0.36
N GLN A 213 -12.29 -0.95 1.61
CA GLN A 213 -11.88 -1.77 2.76
C GLN A 213 -13.13 -2.17 3.55
N ILE A 214 -13.17 -3.39 4.07
CA ILE A 214 -14.25 -3.84 4.98
C ILE A 214 -13.65 -4.01 6.37
N GLY A 215 -14.28 -3.38 7.35
CA GLY A 215 -13.90 -3.44 8.75
C GLY A 215 -15.09 -3.77 9.66
N PRO A 216 -14.87 -3.79 10.99
CA PRO A 216 -15.94 -4.02 11.95
C PRO A 216 -16.97 -2.86 11.94
N SER A 217 -18.20 -3.15 12.38
CA SER A 217 -19.29 -2.16 12.49
C SER A 217 -19.63 -1.87 13.95
N PRO A 218 -20.13 -0.67 14.28
CA PRO A 218 -20.79 -0.42 15.57
C PRO A 218 -22.16 -1.09 15.67
N VAL A 219 -22.75 -1.55 14.56
CA VAL A 219 -24.04 -2.23 14.53
C VAL A 219 -23.84 -3.72 14.73
N ALA A 220 -24.50 -4.28 15.76
CA ALA A 220 -24.36 -5.69 16.11
C ALA A 220 -24.69 -6.62 14.92
N GLY A 221 -23.80 -7.59 14.66
CA GLY A 221 -23.94 -8.56 13.56
C GLY A 221 -23.50 -8.05 12.18
N LYS A 222 -23.26 -6.75 12.04
CA LYS A 222 -22.88 -6.13 10.76
C LYS A 222 -21.37 -5.91 10.66
N ARG A 223 -20.93 -5.72 9.42
CA ARG A 223 -19.62 -5.20 9.02
C ARG A 223 -19.84 -3.83 8.37
N ARG A 224 -18.77 -3.05 8.24
CA ARG A 224 -18.82 -1.75 7.56
C ARG A 224 -17.90 -1.78 6.36
N VAL A 225 -18.45 -1.43 5.20
CA VAL A 225 -17.64 -1.13 4.02
C VAL A 225 -17.26 0.35 4.06
N TYR A 226 -15.99 0.64 3.79
CA TYR A 226 -15.44 1.97 3.65
C TYR A 226 -14.91 2.14 2.23
N MET A 227 -15.29 3.24 1.58
CA MET A 227 -14.85 3.61 0.24
C MET A 227 -14.15 4.95 0.30
N ALA A 228 -12.82 4.89 0.30
CA ALA A 228 -11.97 6.06 0.22
C ALA A 228 -11.89 6.55 -1.23
N THR A 229 -12.11 7.85 -1.44
CA THR A 229 -12.05 8.53 -2.73
C THR A 229 -11.27 9.84 -2.60
N ARG A 230 -10.51 10.18 -3.63
CA ARG A 230 -9.61 11.35 -3.64
C ARG A 230 -10.15 12.44 -4.54
N ASN A 231 -9.97 13.68 -4.11
CA ASN A 231 -10.34 14.84 -4.91
C ASN A 231 -9.42 14.97 -6.13
N SER A 232 -9.98 14.82 -7.34
CA SER A 232 -9.29 14.95 -8.63
C SER A 232 -9.08 16.40 -9.06
N VAL A 233 -9.79 17.34 -8.44
CA VAL A 233 -9.77 18.74 -8.86
C VAL A 233 -8.39 19.32 -8.65
N THR A 234 -7.80 19.71 -9.78
CA THR A 234 -6.42 20.18 -9.85
C THR A 234 -6.35 21.66 -9.52
N GLY A 235 -5.59 21.99 -8.47
CA GLY A 235 -5.19 23.35 -8.15
C GLY A 235 -4.06 23.84 -9.06
N THR A 236 -3.22 24.74 -8.57
CA THR A 236 -2.10 25.29 -9.37
C THR A 236 -1.03 24.25 -9.70
N TYR A 237 -0.81 23.25 -8.83
CA TYR A 237 0.34 22.33 -8.90
C TYR A 237 -0.03 20.86 -9.08
N GLY A 238 -1.32 20.53 -9.01
CA GLY A 238 -1.83 19.16 -9.11
C GLY A 238 -3.11 18.99 -8.31
N PRO A 239 -3.71 17.78 -8.32
CA PRO A 239 -4.78 17.46 -7.41
C PRO A 239 -4.27 17.54 -5.96
N SER A 240 -5.12 18.04 -5.06
CA SER A 240 -4.83 18.04 -3.62
C SER A 240 -4.99 16.65 -3.00
N GLU A 241 -5.77 15.78 -3.65
CA GLU A 241 -6.07 14.42 -3.21
C GLU A 241 -6.59 14.33 -1.76
N ASN A 242 -7.22 15.41 -1.26
CA ASN A 242 -7.95 15.33 0.01
C ASN A 242 -9.05 14.27 -0.09
N LEU A 243 -9.36 13.66 1.06
CA LEU A 243 -10.11 12.41 1.13
C LEU A 243 -11.58 12.64 1.49
N MET A 244 -12.47 11.93 0.79
CA MET A 244 -13.79 11.60 1.29
C MET A 244 -13.91 10.08 1.45
N ILE A 245 -14.53 9.64 2.55
CA ILE A 245 -14.83 8.24 2.81
C ILE A 245 -16.33 8.09 2.85
N ALA A 246 -16.90 7.38 1.88
CA ALA A 246 -18.27 6.87 1.98
C ALA A 246 -18.27 5.55 2.75
N TYR A 247 -19.24 5.34 3.66
CA TYR A 247 -19.35 4.10 4.42
C TYR A 247 -20.79 3.67 4.64
N ALA A 248 -21.00 2.35 4.70
CA ALA A 248 -22.29 1.73 4.95
C ALA A 248 -22.13 0.45 5.79
N ASP A 249 -23.11 0.19 6.66
CA ASP A 249 -23.17 -1.03 7.48
C ASP A 249 -24.04 -2.09 6.80
N PHE A 250 -23.54 -3.32 6.76
CA PHE A 250 -24.19 -4.44 6.07
C PHE A 250 -23.96 -5.77 6.78
N ASP A 251 -24.80 -6.76 6.54
CA ASP A 251 -24.49 -8.17 6.76
C ASP A 251 -24.65 -9.02 5.48
N GLY A 252 -24.43 -10.33 5.60
CA GLY A 252 -24.50 -11.21 4.44
C GLY A 252 -25.91 -11.30 3.86
N ASP A 253 -26.92 -11.27 4.73
CA ASP A 253 -28.32 -11.37 4.34
C ASP A 253 -28.77 -10.08 3.64
N ASP A 254 -28.30 -8.92 4.07
CA ASP A 254 -28.54 -7.65 3.38
C ASP A 254 -28.10 -7.73 1.90
N ILE A 255 -26.88 -8.22 1.66
CA ILE A 255 -26.34 -8.35 0.29
C ILE A 255 -27.04 -9.44 -0.50
N GLU A 256 -27.35 -10.58 0.12
CA GLU A 256 -28.06 -11.67 -0.56
C GLU A 256 -29.46 -11.27 -1.02
N ASN A 257 -30.17 -10.46 -0.21
CA ASN A 257 -31.52 -10.01 -0.51
C ASN A 257 -31.57 -8.68 -1.29
N GLY A 258 -30.42 -8.12 -1.66
CA GLY A 258 -30.34 -6.85 -2.39
C GLY A 258 -30.89 -5.66 -1.61
N VAL A 259 -30.72 -5.65 -0.29
CA VAL A 259 -31.12 -4.53 0.56
C VAL A 259 -30.27 -3.30 0.20
N PRO A 260 -30.89 -2.16 -0.19
CA PRO A 260 -30.14 -0.94 -0.49
C PRO A 260 -29.32 -0.46 0.72
N LEU A 261 -28.09 -0.04 0.45
CA LEU A 261 -27.16 0.40 1.48
C LEU A 261 -27.42 1.87 1.81
N THR A 262 -27.27 2.22 3.10
CA THR A 262 -27.37 3.61 3.53
C THR A 262 -25.96 4.20 3.64
N TRP A 263 -25.60 5.02 2.65
CA TRP A 263 -24.29 5.67 2.58
C TRP A 263 -24.22 6.88 3.50
N ASN A 264 -23.15 6.94 4.29
CA ASN A 264 -22.75 8.08 5.09
C ASN A 264 -21.36 8.53 4.64
N HIS A 265 -20.98 9.78 4.94
CA HIS A 265 -19.72 10.36 4.47
C HIS A 265 -18.94 10.99 5.61
N VAL A 266 -17.62 10.87 5.53
CA VAL A 266 -16.69 11.58 6.41
C VAL A 266 -15.50 12.07 5.59
N THR A 267 -14.93 13.21 5.98
CA THR A 267 -13.68 13.74 5.42
C THR A 267 -12.67 13.93 6.55
N ILE A 268 -11.40 14.11 6.20
CA ILE A 268 -10.35 14.40 7.16
C ILE A 268 -10.19 15.93 7.25
N PRO A 269 -10.53 16.58 8.39
CA PRO A 269 -10.53 18.04 8.49
C PRO A 269 -9.20 18.68 8.13
N GLU A 270 -8.07 18.08 8.55
CA GLU A 270 -6.74 18.59 8.23
C GLU A 270 -6.43 18.51 6.72
N MET A 271 -6.82 17.43 6.03
CA MET A 271 -6.64 17.36 4.58
C MET A 271 -7.55 18.34 3.82
N ASN A 272 -8.75 18.63 4.35
CA ASN A 272 -9.60 19.70 3.80
C ASN A 272 -8.94 21.07 3.97
N GLN A 273 -8.15 21.27 5.03
CA GLN A 273 -7.34 22.46 5.20
C GLN A 273 -6.21 22.53 4.16
N TRP A 274 -5.48 21.43 3.95
CA TRP A 274 -4.41 21.38 2.94
C TRP A 274 -4.91 21.71 1.53
N ASN A 275 -6.14 21.32 1.20
CA ASN A 275 -6.78 21.62 -0.09
C ASN A 275 -6.93 23.12 -0.37
N VAL A 276 -6.96 23.97 0.66
CA VAL A 276 -7.16 25.42 0.51
C VAL A 276 -5.97 26.25 0.97
N ASP A 277 -4.92 25.59 1.46
CA ASP A 277 -3.70 26.25 1.90
C ASP A 277 -2.92 26.82 0.71
N ALA A 278 -2.18 27.91 0.96
CA ALA A 278 -1.30 28.49 -0.06
C ALA A 278 -0.08 27.59 -0.35
N GLN A 279 0.38 26.87 0.67
CA GLN A 279 1.39 25.82 0.55
C GLN A 279 0.71 24.54 0.09
N TRP A 280 1.29 23.87 -0.91
CA TRP A 280 0.68 22.70 -1.50
C TRP A 280 1.27 21.43 -0.87
N ARG A 281 0.39 20.56 -0.39
CA ARG A 281 0.74 19.21 0.07
C ARG A 281 0.06 18.20 -0.82
N ARG A 282 0.82 17.25 -1.36
CA ARG A 282 0.28 16.14 -2.15
C ARG A 282 0.45 14.82 -1.40
N PRO A 283 -0.65 14.25 -0.88
CA PRO A 283 -0.63 13.00 -0.13
C PRO A 283 -0.64 11.77 -1.04
N PHE A 284 0.09 10.74 -0.66
CA PHE A 284 0.06 9.39 -1.23
C PHE A 284 -0.27 8.40 -0.12
N HIS A 285 -1.57 8.28 0.16
CA HIS A 285 -2.09 7.53 1.30
C HIS A 285 -3.03 6.42 0.84
N SER A 286 -3.18 5.40 1.68
CA SER A 286 -4.12 4.31 1.50
C SER A 286 -4.90 4.01 2.78
N LEU A 287 -6.11 3.48 2.60
CA LEU A 287 -7.06 3.22 3.67
C LEU A 287 -6.84 1.80 4.22
N THR A 288 -6.80 1.67 5.54
CA THR A 288 -6.90 0.37 6.22
C THR A 288 -7.69 0.50 7.53
N THR A 289 -8.10 -0.61 8.13
CA THR A 289 -8.95 -0.63 9.34
C THR A 289 -8.60 -1.79 10.25
N ASP A 290 -8.48 -1.54 11.55
CA ASP A 290 -8.23 -2.62 12.52
C ASP A 290 -9.52 -3.25 13.06
N ASN A 291 -9.36 -4.32 13.83
CA ASN A 291 -10.47 -5.03 14.47
C ASN A 291 -11.06 -4.29 15.68
N ALA A 292 -10.40 -3.25 16.19
CA ALA A 292 -10.92 -2.41 17.27
C ALA A 292 -11.92 -1.36 16.73
N GLY A 293 -11.97 -1.17 15.41
CA GLY A 293 -12.81 -0.18 14.75
C GLY A 293 -12.10 1.14 14.54
N ASN A 294 -10.78 1.19 14.56
CA ASN A 294 -10.04 2.36 14.11
C ASN A 294 -9.90 2.31 12.59
N VAL A 295 -10.06 3.48 11.98
CA VAL A 295 -9.86 3.71 10.55
C VAL A 295 -8.56 4.48 10.38
N TYR A 296 -7.69 3.99 9.51
CA TYR A 296 -6.38 4.56 9.24
C TYR A 296 -6.29 5.01 7.78
N TYR A 297 -5.73 6.18 7.56
CA TYR A 297 -5.31 6.63 6.24
C TYR A 297 -3.82 6.97 6.32
N ALA A 298 -2.99 6.10 5.75
CA ALA A 298 -1.55 6.08 5.99
C ALA A 298 -0.74 6.09 4.69
N GLY A 299 0.43 6.73 4.74
CA GLY A 299 1.42 6.76 3.67
C GLY A 299 2.37 7.93 3.87
N TYR A 300 2.69 8.67 2.81
CA TYR A 300 3.54 9.85 2.89
C TYR A 300 3.01 10.98 2.02
N HIS A 301 3.53 12.18 2.20
CA HIS A 301 3.28 13.31 1.30
C HIS A 301 4.58 14.02 0.93
N PHE A 302 4.50 14.87 -0.09
CA PHE A 302 5.47 15.95 -0.26
C PHE A 302 4.77 17.30 -0.17
N ALA A 303 5.56 18.33 0.10
CA ALA A 303 5.07 19.67 0.33
C ALA A 303 5.93 20.71 -0.39
N THR A 304 5.29 21.72 -0.96
CA THR A 304 5.96 22.86 -1.59
C THR A 304 5.37 24.19 -1.15
N GLU A 305 6.21 25.22 -1.14
CA GLU A 305 5.80 26.60 -0.88
C GLU A 305 4.80 27.07 -1.94
N SER A 306 4.20 28.25 -1.73
CA SER A 306 3.21 28.81 -2.67
C SER A 306 3.76 29.11 -4.07
N ASP A 307 5.08 29.00 -4.29
CA ASP A 307 5.69 29.07 -5.62
C ASP A 307 5.61 27.74 -6.39
N GLY A 308 5.28 26.65 -5.68
CA GLY A 308 5.18 25.29 -6.16
C GLY A 308 6.51 24.59 -6.42
N SER A 309 7.63 25.31 -6.37
CA SER A 309 8.96 24.80 -6.74
C SER A 309 9.89 24.64 -5.54
N THR A 310 9.64 25.34 -4.44
CA THR A 310 10.47 25.28 -3.25
C THR A 310 9.90 24.22 -2.31
N ASN A 311 10.65 23.15 -2.06
CA ASN A 311 10.24 22.10 -1.14
C ASN A 311 10.11 22.64 0.30
N ILE A 312 9.04 22.26 0.97
CA ILE A 312 8.85 22.47 2.40
C ILE A 312 9.45 21.30 3.15
N ARG A 313 10.12 21.59 4.26
CA ARG A 313 10.67 20.56 5.14
C ARG A 313 9.77 20.35 6.33
N GLU A 314 9.09 19.22 6.32
CA GLU A 314 8.25 18.76 7.41
C GLU A 314 8.28 17.22 7.47
N ALA A 315 7.76 16.67 8.57
CA ALA A 315 7.54 15.24 8.71
C ALA A 315 6.67 14.75 7.54
N ASP A 316 7.16 13.79 6.76
CA ASP A 316 6.64 13.40 5.45
C ASP A 316 5.89 12.06 5.47
N ILE A 317 6.09 11.20 6.47
CA ILE A 317 5.24 10.01 6.67
C ILE A 317 4.09 10.33 7.63
N ASP A 318 2.89 9.89 7.28
CA ASP A 318 1.66 10.24 7.97
C ASP A 318 0.79 9.01 8.25
N VAL A 319 0.19 8.99 9.44
CA VAL A 319 -0.98 8.17 9.77
C VAL A 319 -2.08 9.06 10.32
N PHE A 320 -3.16 9.21 9.55
CA PHE A 320 -4.42 9.75 10.05
C PHE A 320 -5.24 8.64 10.68
N VAL A 321 -5.67 8.82 11.92
CA VAL A 321 -6.43 7.84 12.70
C VAL A 321 -7.80 8.42 13.04
N CYS A 322 -8.85 7.63 12.86
CA CYS A 322 -10.19 7.92 13.36
C CYS A 322 -10.75 6.72 14.14
N PRO A 323 -10.94 6.85 15.47
CA PRO A 323 -11.55 5.80 16.25
C PRO A 323 -13.06 5.73 16.01
N ASN A 324 -13.74 4.84 16.74
CA ASN A 324 -15.20 4.72 16.71
C ASN A 324 -15.73 4.51 15.28
N TYR A 325 -15.12 3.59 14.55
CA TYR A 325 -15.56 3.12 13.23
C TYR A 325 -15.61 4.23 12.17
N GLY A 326 -14.72 5.23 12.27
CA GLY A 326 -14.66 6.38 11.36
C GLY A 326 -15.58 7.54 11.77
N GLN A 327 -16.11 7.52 13.00
CA GLN A 327 -17.00 8.56 13.54
C GLN A 327 -16.40 9.30 14.75
N GLY A 328 -15.15 9.01 15.09
CA GLY A 328 -14.40 9.73 16.12
C GLY A 328 -13.79 11.04 15.60
N GLU A 329 -12.93 11.62 16.43
CA GLU A 329 -12.09 12.74 16.03
C GLU A 329 -10.89 12.23 15.23
N TRP A 330 -10.63 12.85 14.09
CA TRP A 330 -9.45 12.54 13.28
C TRP A 330 -8.20 13.17 13.89
N THR A 331 -7.16 12.36 14.06
CA THR A 331 -5.84 12.81 14.52
C THR A 331 -4.76 12.38 13.54
N ARG A 332 -3.77 13.24 13.29
CA ARG A 332 -2.60 12.94 12.48
C ARG A 332 -1.39 12.68 13.37
N ILE A 333 -0.69 11.59 13.12
CA ILE A 333 0.65 11.31 13.66
C ILE A 333 1.61 11.28 12.49
N SER A 334 2.75 11.96 12.61
CA SER A 334 3.72 12.10 11.53
C SER A 334 5.15 12.06 12.06
N ASP A 335 6.07 11.59 11.21
CA ASP A 335 7.51 11.66 11.44
C ASP A 335 8.25 11.86 10.11
N TYR A 336 9.57 12.04 10.17
CA TYR A 336 10.41 12.02 8.98
C TYR A 336 10.69 10.57 8.54
N SER A 337 10.61 10.31 7.24
CA SER A 337 11.01 9.06 6.58
C SER A 337 12.52 8.76 6.66
N TRP A 338 13.28 9.68 7.26
CA TRP A 338 14.73 9.75 7.21
C TRP A 338 15.40 8.65 8.02
N ILE A 339 16.21 7.83 7.35
CA ILE A 339 17.20 6.97 7.99
C ILE A 339 18.57 7.63 7.83
N PRO A 340 19.28 7.97 8.92
CA PRO A 340 20.62 8.53 8.82
C PRO A 340 21.56 7.67 7.98
N SER A 341 22.36 8.32 7.14
CA SER A 341 23.39 7.71 6.29
C SER A 341 24.71 8.44 6.48
N TRP A 342 25.79 7.96 5.85
CA TRP A 342 27.12 8.54 5.96
C TRP A 342 27.81 8.58 4.60
N ASN A 343 28.79 9.48 4.46
CA ASN A 343 29.44 9.77 3.19
C ASN A 343 30.72 8.93 3.01
N PRO A 344 30.74 7.92 2.14
CA PRO A 344 31.91 7.07 1.99
C PRO A 344 33.02 7.79 1.21
N PRO A 345 34.30 7.44 1.42
CA PRO A 345 35.40 7.98 0.62
C PRO A 345 35.32 7.42 -0.81
N GLY A 346 35.07 8.30 -1.79
CA GLY A 346 34.88 7.90 -3.20
C GLY A 346 36.10 7.26 -3.88
N GLN A 347 37.28 7.49 -3.33
CA GLN A 347 38.55 6.88 -3.74
C GLN A 347 39.29 6.37 -2.51
N GLN A 348 40.04 5.28 -2.68
CA GLN A 348 40.82 4.71 -1.58
C GLN A 348 41.80 5.74 -1.00
N GLY A 349 41.71 5.99 0.31
CA GLY A 349 42.57 6.95 1.02
C GLY A 349 42.20 8.43 0.85
N SER A 350 41.11 8.75 0.15
CA SER A 350 40.55 10.10 0.11
C SER A 350 39.84 10.45 1.42
N ASN A 351 39.98 11.71 1.85
CA ASN A 351 39.17 12.28 2.94
C ASN A 351 37.97 13.10 2.41
N ASN A 352 37.84 13.25 1.10
CA ASN A 352 36.65 13.86 0.49
C ASN A 352 35.60 12.76 0.29
N GLY A 353 34.37 13.02 0.76
CA GLY A 353 33.26 12.08 0.61
C GLY A 353 32.84 11.90 -0.85
N TYR A 354 32.19 10.78 -1.14
CA TYR A 354 31.67 10.40 -2.44
C TYR A 354 30.54 11.33 -2.88
N PHE A 355 29.62 11.68 -1.98
CA PHE A 355 28.54 12.62 -2.25
C PHE A 355 29.06 14.05 -2.01
N VAL A 356 29.17 14.84 -3.06
CA VAL A 356 29.68 16.23 -2.98
C VAL A 356 28.67 17.25 -3.48
N ASP A 357 28.85 18.50 -3.05
CA ASP A 357 28.09 19.64 -3.53
C ASP A 357 28.57 20.15 -4.90
N GLU A 358 27.96 21.24 -5.39
CA GLU A 358 28.33 21.89 -6.65
C GLU A 358 29.78 22.42 -6.71
N ASN A 359 30.45 22.52 -5.56
CA ASN A 359 31.84 22.95 -5.42
C ASN A 359 32.81 21.77 -5.19
N SER A 360 32.34 20.53 -5.39
CA SER A 360 33.11 19.30 -5.15
C SER A 360 33.52 19.07 -3.69
N ILE A 361 32.80 19.68 -2.73
CA ILE A 361 33.01 19.48 -1.30
C ILE A 361 32.07 18.37 -0.81
N GLY A 362 32.63 17.35 -0.16
CA GLY A 362 31.85 16.25 0.43
C GLY A 362 30.81 16.74 1.44
N TYR A 363 29.57 16.27 1.29
CA TYR A 363 28.52 16.49 2.27
C TYR A 363 28.89 15.85 3.61
N PRO A 364 28.66 16.53 4.75
CA PRO A 364 28.85 15.91 6.06
C PRO A 364 27.77 14.85 6.33
N ASP A 365 28.11 13.78 7.05
CA ASP A 365 27.18 12.71 7.42
C ASP A 365 25.90 13.22 8.09
N SER A 366 25.99 14.33 8.84
CA SER A 366 24.85 14.93 9.53
C SER A 366 23.70 15.36 8.61
N VAL A 367 23.94 15.53 7.31
CA VAL A 367 22.92 15.90 6.33
C VAL A 367 22.50 14.76 5.41
N LEU A 368 23.20 13.62 5.41
CA LEU A 368 22.87 12.49 4.53
C LEU A 368 21.85 11.57 5.17
N VAL A 369 20.84 11.19 4.40
CA VAL A 369 19.75 10.31 4.83
C VAL A 369 19.31 9.42 3.67
N TRP A 370 18.71 8.28 3.97
CA TRP A 370 17.74 7.64 3.07
C TRP A 370 16.38 8.23 3.37
N ALA A 371 15.70 8.78 2.38
CA ALA A 371 14.35 9.33 2.51
C ALA A 371 13.41 8.64 1.53
N ILE A 372 12.13 8.54 1.88
CA ILE A 372 11.13 8.02 0.95
C ILE A 372 11.10 8.91 -0.30
N ALA A 373 11.09 8.28 -1.46
CA ALA A 373 11.12 8.95 -2.75
C ALA A 373 10.20 8.25 -3.73
N ASN A 374 9.47 9.02 -4.52
CA ASN A 374 8.77 8.57 -5.73
C ASN A 374 7.88 7.32 -5.59
N SER A 375 7.32 7.05 -4.41
CA SER A 375 6.50 5.86 -4.10
C SER A 375 5.04 6.08 -4.46
N SER A 376 4.74 5.98 -5.73
CA SER A 376 3.37 6.17 -6.22
C SER A 376 2.49 4.95 -5.95
N HIS A 377 1.16 5.13 -5.96
CA HIS A 377 0.18 4.03 -5.92
C HIS A 377 0.36 2.97 -4.82
N LEU A 378 0.96 3.33 -3.68
CA LEU A 378 1.18 2.43 -2.56
C LEU A 378 -0.12 1.96 -1.89
N ASN A 379 -0.04 0.91 -1.08
CA ASN A 379 -1.12 0.50 -0.19
C ASN A 379 -0.65 0.43 1.28
N ALA A 380 -1.61 0.51 2.19
CA ALA A 380 -1.42 0.32 3.62
C ALA A 380 -2.00 -1.04 4.01
N SER A 381 -1.24 -1.80 4.80
CA SER A 381 -1.62 -3.14 5.25
C SER A 381 -1.50 -3.26 6.76
N LEU A 382 -2.23 -4.21 7.33
CA LEU A 382 -2.22 -4.49 8.76
C LEU A 382 -1.60 -5.85 9.04
N ASP A 383 -0.83 -5.91 10.13
CA ASP A 383 -0.38 -7.16 10.70
C ASP A 383 -1.27 -7.65 11.85
N ASN A 384 -0.95 -8.82 12.42
CA ASN A 384 -1.73 -9.40 13.52
C ASN A 384 -1.58 -8.66 14.85
N LEU A 385 -0.63 -7.72 14.95
CA LEU A 385 -0.42 -6.88 16.12
C LEU A 385 -1.14 -5.52 15.99
N GLY A 386 -1.80 -5.27 14.85
CA GLY A 386 -2.45 -4.01 14.55
C GLY A 386 -1.50 -2.92 14.05
N ARG A 387 -0.25 -3.27 13.72
CA ARG A 387 0.72 -2.32 13.14
C ARG A 387 0.40 -2.10 11.67
N ILE A 388 0.54 -0.86 11.21
CA ILE A 388 0.31 -0.48 9.82
C ILE A 388 1.63 -0.50 9.06
N HIS A 389 1.67 -1.23 7.96
CA HIS A 389 2.81 -1.34 7.06
C HIS A 389 2.54 -0.60 5.76
N VAL A 390 3.50 0.20 5.31
CA VAL A 390 3.46 0.86 4.01
C VAL A 390 4.79 0.66 3.29
N LEU A 391 4.72 0.03 2.12
CA LEU A 391 5.86 -0.23 1.25
C LEU A 391 6.14 0.97 0.34
N GLY A 392 7.42 1.21 0.06
CA GLY A 392 7.84 2.23 -0.90
C GLY A 392 9.31 2.14 -1.27
N THR A 393 9.74 3.10 -2.08
CA THR A 393 11.11 3.32 -2.53
C THR A 393 11.77 4.39 -1.67
N TRP A 394 12.96 4.12 -1.17
CA TRP A 394 13.81 5.07 -0.46
C TRP A 394 15.01 5.44 -1.33
N ALA A 395 15.34 6.73 -1.41
CA ALA A 395 16.50 7.23 -2.12
C ALA A 395 17.55 7.79 -1.16
N GLN A 396 18.84 7.59 -1.47
CA GLN A 396 19.90 8.37 -0.84
C GLN A 396 19.66 9.84 -1.15
N SER A 397 19.63 10.65 -0.10
CA SER A 397 19.17 12.03 -0.13
C SER A 397 19.96 12.88 0.85
N THR A 398 19.79 14.20 0.73
CA THR A 398 20.18 15.16 1.75
C THR A 398 18.93 15.63 2.50
N LYS A 399 19.09 15.98 3.77
CA LYS A 399 18.07 16.73 4.53
C LYS A 399 17.72 18.07 3.88
N ASP A 400 18.57 18.53 2.96
CA ASP A 400 18.37 19.74 2.18
C ASP A 400 17.50 19.58 0.94
N GLY A 401 17.00 18.36 0.69
CA GLY A 401 16.10 18.07 -0.41
C GLY A 401 16.82 17.79 -1.72
N GLY A 402 18.11 17.43 -1.70
CA GLY A 402 18.78 16.82 -2.84
C GLY A 402 18.65 15.30 -2.79
N TYR A 403 18.63 14.62 -3.93
CA TYR A 403 18.59 13.16 -4.00
C TYR A 403 19.40 12.61 -5.17
N TRP A 404 19.81 11.35 -5.04
CA TRP A 404 20.55 10.64 -6.08
C TRP A 404 19.69 9.51 -6.66
N LEU A 405 19.32 9.64 -7.95
CA LEU A 405 18.47 8.68 -8.66
C LEU A 405 19.05 7.26 -8.72
N ASP A 406 20.37 7.15 -8.76
CA ASP A 406 21.07 5.87 -8.89
C ASP A 406 21.22 5.10 -7.56
N PHE A 407 20.66 5.63 -6.47
CA PHE A 407 20.68 5.02 -5.14
C PHE A 407 19.28 4.96 -4.55
N GLN A 408 18.51 3.97 -4.98
CA GLN A 408 17.14 3.70 -4.58
C GLN A 408 16.92 2.23 -4.22
N VAL A 409 16.18 1.98 -3.16
CA VAL A 409 15.93 0.64 -2.60
C VAL A 409 14.49 0.53 -2.09
N VAL A 410 13.98 -0.70 -1.98
CA VAL A 410 12.63 -0.93 -1.45
C VAL A 410 12.68 -1.11 0.07
N LYS A 411 11.90 -0.30 0.78
CA LYS A 411 11.75 -0.35 2.24
C LYS A 411 10.28 -0.23 2.60
N GLU A 412 9.97 -0.52 3.85
CA GLU A 412 8.66 -0.21 4.43
C GLU A 412 8.83 0.73 5.62
N PHE A 413 7.84 1.57 5.87
CA PHE A 413 7.63 2.10 7.21
C PHE A 413 6.52 1.32 7.91
N VAL A 414 6.66 1.17 9.22
CA VAL A 414 5.70 0.52 10.10
C VAL A 414 5.32 1.49 11.20
N PHE A 415 4.02 1.75 11.35
CA PHE A 415 3.46 2.52 12.45
C PHE A 415 2.82 1.57 13.46
N ASP A 416 3.16 1.73 14.74
CA ASP A 416 2.56 0.99 15.84
C ASP A 416 1.53 1.87 16.58
N PRO A 417 0.21 1.60 16.46
CA PRO A 417 -0.81 2.39 17.15
C PRO A 417 -0.73 2.33 18.68
N ALA A 418 -0.12 1.31 19.26
CA ALA A 418 0.00 1.17 20.71
C ALA A 418 1.06 2.13 21.29
N THR A 419 2.15 2.37 20.56
CA THR A 419 3.22 3.30 20.99
C THR A 419 3.17 4.65 20.29
N GLN A 420 2.45 4.75 19.17
CA GLN A 420 2.44 5.89 18.24
C GLN A 420 3.81 6.18 17.62
N GLU A 421 4.64 5.15 17.45
CA GLU A 421 5.98 5.27 16.90
C GLU A 421 6.05 4.74 15.45
N PHE A 422 6.91 5.37 14.65
CA PHE A 422 7.28 4.89 13.33
C PHE A 422 8.61 4.13 13.39
N SER A 423 8.74 3.12 12.54
CA SER A 423 10.01 2.47 12.24
C SER A 423 10.14 2.25 10.74
N VAL A 424 11.35 2.34 10.19
CA VAL A 424 11.60 2.02 8.77
C VAL A 424 12.46 0.77 8.70
N LYS A 425 12.07 -0.18 7.85
CA LYS A 425 12.71 -1.50 7.74
C LYS A 425 13.14 -1.79 6.31
N ASP A 426 14.25 -2.51 6.18
CA ASP A 426 14.67 -3.06 4.90
C ASP A 426 13.74 -4.19 4.48
N VAL A 427 13.18 -4.07 3.28
CA VAL A 427 12.53 -5.18 2.59
C VAL A 427 13.55 -5.82 1.66
N TYR A 428 14.12 -5.02 0.75
CA TYR A 428 15.22 -5.45 -0.09
C TYR A 428 15.98 -4.26 -0.70
N PRO A 429 17.32 -4.35 -0.79
CA PRO A 429 18.20 -5.31 -0.11
C PRO A 429 18.24 -5.11 1.42
N GLN A 430 18.69 -6.15 2.13
CA GLN A 430 18.77 -6.17 3.59
C GLN A 430 20.22 -6.13 4.06
N LYS A 431 20.49 -5.44 5.17
CA LYS A 431 21.81 -5.45 5.82
C LYS A 431 22.16 -6.84 6.36
N ASN A 432 23.45 -7.08 6.63
CA ASN A 432 23.83 -8.34 7.28
C ASN A 432 23.13 -8.37 8.64
N PRO A 433 22.56 -9.51 9.06
CA PRO A 433 22.18 -9.66 10.45
C PRO A 433 23.37 -9.54 11.43
N ALA A 434 24.60 -9.78 10.99
CA ALA A 434 25.81 -9.55 11.77
C ALA A 434 26.38 -8.12 11.69
N ASP A 435 25.83 -7.24 10.85
CA ASP A 435 26.21 -5.83 10.77
C ASP A 435 25.53 -5.11 11.94
N THR A 436 26.34 -4.75 12.93
CA THR A 436 25.91 -4.00 14.12
C THR A 436 26.19 -2.51 14.02
N PHE A 437 26.73 -2.04 12.89
CA PHE A 437 27.12 -0.65 12.66
C PHE A 437 26.00 0.12 11.96
N ASN A 438 25.52 -0.37 10.82
CA ASN A 438 24.47 0.32 10.06
C ASN A 438 23.07 -0.02 10.58
N GLN A 439 22.21 1.01 10.61
CA GLN A 439 20.80 0.85 10.98
C GLN A 439 20.01 0.11 9.90
N CYS A 440 20.32 0.37 8.63
CA CYS A 440 19.71 -0.23 7.46
C CYS A 440 20.78 -0.71 6.49
N PHE A 441 20.38 -1.35 5.40
CA PHE A 441 21.26 -1.67 4.30
C PHE A 441 21.87 -0.40 3.74
N VAL A 442 23.21 -0.36 3.74
CA VAL A 442 24.01 0.68 3.13
C VAL A 442 24.93 -0.01 2.12
N PRO A 443 24.93 0.43 0.86
CA PRO A 443 25.52 -0.39 -0.19
C PRO A 443 27.02 -0.13 -0.38
N TRP A 444 27.56 0.83 0.35
CA TRP A 444 29.00 1.11 0.54
C TRP A 444 29.45 0.77 1.96
N ASP A 445 28.84 -0.23 2.60
CA ASP A 445 29.23 -0.65 3.94
C ASP A 445 30.70 -1.07 3.98
N MET A 446 31.51 -0.32 4.73
CA MET A 446 32.95 -0.53 4.90
C MET A 446 33.29 -1.23 6.22
N GLU A 447 32.28 -1.63 7.02
CA GLU A 447 32.43 -2.19 8.36
C GLU A 447 32.13 -3.71 8.40
N ALA A 448 32.56 -4.37 9.48
CA ALA A 448 32.42 -5.82 9.62
C ALA A 448 30.94 -6.27 9.65
N PRO A 449 30.58 -7.44 9.08
CA PRO A 449 31.48 -8.53 8.65
C PRO A 449 32.12 -8.36 7.27
N TRP A 450 31.76 -7.32 6.52
CA TRP A 450 32.27 -7.06 5.17
C TRP A 450 33.36 -6.00 5.12
N GLY A 451 34.03 -5.77 6.27
CA GLY A 451 34.91 -4.64 6.61
C GLY A 451 36.19 -4.43 5.78
N THR A 452 36.09 -4.61 4.47
CA THR A 452 37.03 -4.17 3.46
C THR A 452 36.22 -3.43 2.41
N PRO A 453 36.39 -2.11 2.28
CA PRO A 453 35.76 -1.36 1.21
C PRO A 453 36.04 -2.03 -0.13
N GLU A 454 35.00 -2.32 -0.91
CA GLU A 454 35.16 -2.81 -2.25
C GLU A 454 35.61 -1.63 -3.13
N TYR A 455 36.86 -1.70 -3.57
CA TYR A 455 37.41 -0.81 -4.57
C TYR A 455 37.84 -1.62 -5.78
N PHE A 456 37.52 -1.14 -6.98
CA PHE A 456 38.12 -1.65 -8.22
C PHE A 456 39.22 -0.68 -8.68
N GLN A 457 40.25 -1.23 -9.32
CA GLN A 457 41.28 -0.42 -9.96
C GLN A 457 40.81 -0.08 -11.39
N ALA A 458 40.66 1.21 -11.67
CA ALA A 458 40.31 1.73 -12.97
C ALA A 458 41.50 1.78 -13.95
N ASP A 459 41.22 1.99 -15.23
CA ASP A 459 42.23 2.15 -16.30
C ASP A 459 43.21 3.32 -16.05
N ASP A 460 42.81 4.31 -15.25
CA ASP A 460 43.66 5.43 -14.84
C ASP A 460 44.63 5.08 -13.69
N GLY A 461 44.56 3.86 -13.15
CA GLY A 461 45.36 3.34 -12.06
C GLY A 461 44.85 3.67 -10.65
N ASN A 462 43.76 4.45 -10.52
CA ASN A 462 43.15 4.80 -9.24
C ASN A 462 42.15 3.73 -8.77
N TYR A 463 41.87 3.72 -7.46
CA TYR A 463 40.92 2.82 -6.83
C TYR A 463 39.64 3.57 -6.48
N TYR A 464 38.51 3.15 -7.07
CA TYR A 464 37.21 3.77 -6.91
C TYR A 464 36.22 2.86 -6.21
N LEU A 465 35.30 3.45 -5.43
CA LEU A 465 34.26 2.68 -4.76
C LEU A 465 33.53 1.86 -5.80
N THR A 466 33.46 0.58 -5.53
CA THR A 466 32.92 -0.42 -6.41
C THR A 466 31.47 -0.19 -6.80
N ILE A 467 30.66 0.34 -5.88
CA ILE A 467 29.28 0.72 -6.17
C ILE A 467 29.13 1.95 -7.10
N ALA A 468 30.18 2.74 -7.28
CA ALA A 468 30.17 3.94 -8.11
C ALA A 468 30.32 3.65 -9.61
N ALA A 469 30.74 2.44 -10.00
CA ALA A 469 30.90 2.06 -11.39
C ALA A 469 29.61 1.47 -11.95
N ALA A 470 28.84 2.31 -12.64
CA ALA A 470 27.84 1.86 -13.58
C ALA A 470 28.54 1.14 -14.75
N GLY A 471 28.25 -0.15 -14.93
CA GLY A 471 28.86 -1.02 -15.94
C GLY A 471 29.81 -2.07 -15.37
N GLY A 472 29.51 -3.35 -15.62
CA GLY A 472 30.41 -4.47 -15.34
C GLY A 472 30.04 -5.37 -14.16
N GLY A 473 28.87 -5.21 -13.53
CA GLY A 473 28.32 -6.20 -12.59
C GLY A 473 28.18 -5.73 -11.14
N HIS A 474 28.51 -4.47 -10.83
CA HIS A 474 28.16 -3.92 -9.53
C HIS A 474 26.74 -3.40 -9.62
N PRO A 475 25.85 -3.82 -8.72
CA PRO A 475 24.48 -3.42 -8.84
C PRO A 475 24.39 -1.95 -8.49
N GLY A 476 24.30 -1.10 -9.51
CA GLY A 476 23.61 0.16 -9.33
C GLY A 476 22.28 -0.19 -8.67
N LEU A 477 22.02 0.34 -7.47
CA LEU A 477 20.73 0.20 -6.81
C LEU A 477 19.82 1.23 -7.44
N LYS A 478 19.61 1.09 -8.74
CA LYS A 478 18.89 2.09 -9.50
C LYS A 478 17.46 1.64 -9.55
N TRP A 479 16.61 2.53 -9.04
CA TRP A 479 15.16 2.52 -9.02
C TRP A 479 14.46 1.20 -9.42
N PRO A 480 13.68 0.56 -8.52
CA PRO A 480 12.75 -0.53 -8.88
C PRO A 480 11.64 -0.03 -9.82
N PHE A 481 11.99 0.04 -11.11
CA PHE A 481 11.20 0.65 -12.17
C PHE A 481 10.94 -0.44 -13.21
N PRO A 482 9.74 -0.55 -13.76
CA PRO A 482 9.42 -1.64 -14.68
C PRO A 482 9.87 -1.38 -16.13
N HIS A 483 10.41 -0.19 -16.43
CA HIS A 483 10.97 0.19 -17.72
C HIS A 483 12.35 0.80 -17.54
N TRP A 484 13.30 0.66 -18.46
CA TRP A 484 14.67 1.18 -18.23
C TRP A 484 14.89 2.59 -18.78
N ASP A 485 14.20 2.97 -19.85
CA ASP A 485 14.34 4.28 -20.50
C ASP A 485 13.31 5.25 -19.93
N THR A 486 13.79 6.23 -19.17
CA THR A 486 12.95 7.28 -18.59
C THR A 486 12.64 8.39 -19.59
N THR A 487 13.39 8.53 -20.68
CA THR A 487 13.12 9.53 -21.73
C THR A 487 11.91 9.15 -22.59
N ALA A 488 11.58 7.85 -22.63
CA ALA A 488 10.39 7.31 -23.27
C ALA A 488 9.08 7.77 -22.60
N HIS A 489 9.16 8.31 -21.38
CA HIS A 489 8.03 8.46 -20.47
C HIS A 489 8.05 9.81 -19.77
N GLY A 490 6.97 10.59 -19.87
CA GLY A 490 6.83 11.82 -19.08
C GLY A 490 6.63 11.53 -17.59
N ASP A 491 6.65 12.56 -16.74
CA ASP A 491 6.58 12.42 -15.28
C ASP A 491 5.33 11.69 -14.78
N ALA A 492 4.20 11.85 -15.47
CA ALA A 492 2.97 11.12 -15.16
C ALA A 492 3.15 9.59 -15.27
N MET A 493 4.02 9.12 -16.16
CA MET A 493 4.28 7.69 -16.31
C MET A 493 5.24 7.16 -15.26
N ILE A 494 6.25 7.95 -14.88
CA ILE A 494 7.10 7.63 -13.74
C ILE A 494 6.24 7.46 -12.48
N PHE A 495 5.23 8.33 -12.32
CA PHE A 495 4.22 8.18 -11.29
C PHE A 495 3.46 6.84 -11.42
N HIS A 496 2.86 6.52 -12.57
CA HIS A 496 2.05 5.30 -12.70
C HIS A 496 2.81 3.97 -12.67
N TYR A 497 4.10 3.98 -12.98
CA TYR A 497 4.91 2.75 -13.06
C TYR A 497 5.55 2.34 -11.74
N ASN A 498 5.72 3.26 -10.80
CA ASN A 498 6.14 2.87 -9.45
C ASN A 498 4.95 2.22 -8.74
N ASN A 499 4.83 0.90 -8.88
CA ASN A 499 3.78 0.10 -8.29
C ASN A 499 4.41 -0.92 -7.33
N THR A 500 4.37 -0.60 -6.04
CA THR A 500 4.79 -1.49 -4.96
C THR A 500 3.58 -1.85 -4.12
N LYS A 501 3.46 -3.13 -3.74
CA LYS A 501 2.31 -3.66 -3.00
C LYS A 501 2.74 -4.57 -1.87
N ILE A 502 2.02 -4.49 -0.76
CA ILE A 502 2.23 -5.34 0.42
C ILE A 502 0.91 -5.97 0.85
N THR A 503 0.92 -7.24 1.23
CA THR A 503 -0.29 -7.94 1.72
C THR A 503 -0.55 -7.62 3.18
N ASP A 504 -1.80 -7.76 3.62
CA ASP A 504 -2.08 -7.91 5.05
C ASP A 504 -1.43 -9.20 5.58
N ALA A 505 -1.19 -9.25 6.89
CA ALA A 505 -0.86 -10.52 7.53
C ALA A 505 -2.08 -11.44 7.53
N ASN A 506 -1.84 -12.72 7.26
CA ASN A 506 -2.79 -13.76 7.62
C ASN A 506 -2.68 -14.12 9.11
N ASP A 507 -3.56 -14.96 9.63
CA ASP A 507 -3.58 -15.37 11.05
C ASP A 507 -2.26 -16.02 11.53
N ASN A 508 -1.38 -16.45 10.62
CA ASN A 508 -0.08 -17.02 10.91
C ASN A 508 1.06 -15.98 10.85
N GLY A 509 0.75 -14.69 10.64
CA GLY A 509 1.72 -13.61 10.51
C GLY A 509 2.45 -13.61 9.17
N MET A 510 1.94 -14.30 8.15
CA MET A 510 2.59 -14.37 6.84
C MET A 510 2.19 -13.16 5.98
N MET A 511 3.18 -12.49 5.40
CA MET A 511 3.01 -11.32 4.52
C MET A 511 3.87 -11.47 3.27
N ALA A 512 3.55 -10.71 2.21
CA ALA A 512 4.38 -10.58 1.02
C ALA A 512 4.47 -9.13 0.56
N ALA A 513 5.66 -8.73 0.11
CA ALA A 513 5.96 -7.47 -0.54
C ALA A 513 6.33 -7.74 -2.00
N VAL A 514 5.73 -6.99 -2.91
CA VAL A 514 5.79 -7.22 -4.35
C VAL A 514 6.08 -5.92 -5.06
N TRP A 515 7.07 -5.94 -5.96
CA TRP A 515 7.41 -4.81 -6.79
C TRP A 515 7.99 -5.27 -8.12
N GLN A 516 8.27 -4.30 -8.98
CA GLN A 516 8.89 -4.55 -10.27
C GLN A 516 10.26 -3.92 -10.35
N ASP A 517 11.14 -4.59 -11.07
CA ASP A 517 12.50 -4.13 -11.31
C ASP A 517 12.88 -4.42 -12.77
N CYS A 518 13.75 -3.61 -13.35
CA CYS A 518 14.28 -3.83 -14.69
C CYS A 518 15.79 -3.54 -14.75
N GLN A 519 16.47 -3.63 -13.61
CA GLN A 519 17.86 -3.22 -13.50
C GLN A 519 18.78 -3.96 -14.48
N ARG A 520 18.53 -5.26 -14.73
CA ARG A 520 19.29 -6.03 -15.74
C ARG A 520 19.05 -5.52 -17.16
N ALA A 521 17.81 -5.12 -17.49
CA ALA A 521 17.51 -4.49 -18.77
C ALA A 521 18.21 -3.13 -18.89
N ARG A 522 18.26 -2.34 -17.82
CA ARG A 522 18.97 -1.06 -17.78
C ARG A 522 20.46 -1.22 -17.99
N TRP A 523 21.11 -2.18 -17.32
CA TRP A 523 22.54 -2.43 -17.52
C TRP A 523 22.89 -2.70 -18.98
N PHE A 524 22.08 -3.47 -19.68
CA PHE A 524 22.32 -3.70 -21.10
C PHE A 524 22.05 -2.44 -21.94
N ASN A 525 20.85 -1.86 -21.83
CA ASN A 525 20.40 -0.83 -22.77
C ASN A 525 21.00 0.55 -22.52
N TYR A 526 21.22 0.92 -21.25
CA TYR A 526 21.75 2.23 -20.86
C TYR A 526 23.26 2.18 -20.59
N GLU A 527 23.74 1.11 -19.94
CA GLU A 527 25.14 1.00 -19.50
C GLU A 527 26.01 0.12 -20.40
N SER A 528 25.46 -0.40 -21.51
CA SER A 528 26.17 -1.22 -22.49
C SER A 528 26.80 -2.51 -21.91
N ALA A 529 26.28 -3.05 -20.81
CA ALA A 529 26.75 -4.29 -20.20
C ALA A 529 26.30 -5.51 -21.02
N THR A 530 27.13 -5.95 -21.97
CA THR A 530 26.79 -6.98 -22.96
C THR A 530 26.43 -8.36 -22.39
N ASP A 531 26.89 -8.65 -21.17
CA ASP A 531 26.57 -9.91 -20.47
C ASP A 531 25.09 -10.03 -20.11
N PHE A 532 24.37 -8.91 -20.05
CA PHE A 532 22.92 -8.84 -19.81
C PHE A 532 22.09 -8.74 -21.10
N SER A 533 22.69 -9.03 -22.28
CA SER A 533 21.99 -8.94 -23.57
C SER A 533 20.71 -9.77 -23.67
N THR A 534 20.59 -10.88 -22.94
CA THR A 534 19.36 -11.68 -22.89
C THR A 534 18.24 -10.99 -22.11
N TYR A 535 18.57 -10.05 -21.22
CA TYR A 535 17.63 -9.30 -20.36
C TYR A 535 17.19 -7.97 -20.95
N ALA A 536 17.62 -7.63 -22.17
CA ALA A 536 17.39 -6.33 -22.81
C ALA A 536 15.91 -5.89 -22.81
N ASN A 537 14.97 -6.84 -22.82
CA ASN A 537 13.53 -6.59 -22.75
C ASN A 537 12.88 -7.54 -21.72
N THR A 538 13.48 -7.68 -20.53
CA THR A 538 13.01 -8.58 -19.46
C THR A 538 12.62 -7.85 -18.17
N PRO A 539 11.32 -7.67 -17.84
CA PRO A 539 10.94 -6.94 -16.66
C PRO A 539 10.77 -7.99 -15.58
N GLU A 540 11.04 -7.60 -14.36
CA GLU A 540 11.27 -8.56 -13.31
C GLU A 540 10.24 -8.33 -12.22
N LEU A 541 9.56 -9.41 -11.86
CA LEU A 541 8.65 -9.42 -10.73
C LEU A 541 9.43 -9.91 -9.51
N TYR A 542 9.56 -9.04 -8.52
CA TYR A 542 10.21 -9.34 -7.25
C TYR A 542 9.16 -9.61 -6.18
N ILE A 543 9.36 -10.69 -5.43
CA ILE A 543 8.45 -11.13 -4.36
C ILE A 543 9.29 -11.47 -3.12
N SER A 544 9.25 -10.60 -2.11
CA SER A 544 9.81 -10.91 -0.79
C SER A 544 8.69 -11.32 0.16
N VAL A 545 8.96 -12.30 1.04
CA VAL A 545 7.95 -12.80 1.99
C VAL A 545 8.43 -12.69 3.43
N SER A 546 7.49 -12.42 4.32
CA SER A 546 7.71 -12.38 5.76
C SER A 546 6.90 -13.47 6.46
N PRO A 547 7.52 -14.32 7.30
CA PRO A 547 6.82 -15.33 8.10
C PRO A 547 6.31 -14.80 9.46
N ASP A 548 6.64 -13.56 9.83
CA ASP A 548 6.55 -13.07 11.21
C ASP A 548 6.10 -11.59 11.32
N ASN A 549 4.98 -11.25 10.67
CA ASN A 549 4.35 -9.93 10.73
C ASN A 549 5.28 -8.80 10.26
N GLY A 550 6.02 -9.01 9.17
CA GLY A 550 6.95 -8.01 8.63
C GLY A 550 8.11 -7.70 9.59
N ILE A 551 8.47 -8.60 10.50
CA ILE A 551 9.68 -8.43 11.34
C ILE A 551 10.91 -8.78 10.51
N THR A 552 10.85 -9.88 9.77
CA THR A 552 11.90 -10.31 8.83
C THR A 552 11.35 -10.49 7.43
N TRP A 553 12.17 -10.15 6.43
CA TRP A 553 11.87 -10.32 5.01
C TRP A 553 12.84 -11.32 4.37
N SER A 554 12.39 -12.04 3.35
CA SER A 554 13.24 -12.96 2.59
C SER A 554 14.05 -12.24 1.51
N GLU A 555 15.06 -12.93 0.97
CA GLU A 555 15.53 -12.60 -0.39
C GLU A 555 14.37 -12.75 -1.37
N PRO A 556 14.28 -11.92 -2.41
CA PRO A 556 13.15 -11.95 -3.32
C PRO A 556 13.21 -13.20 -4.21
N ILE A 557 12.05 -13.82 -4.42
CA ILE A 557 11.83 -14.63 -5.62
C ILE A 557 11.78 -13.64 -6.79
N ILE A 558 12.54 -13.93 -7.85
CA ILE A 558 12.57 -13.13 -9.08
C ILE A 558 11.97 -13.95 -10.21
N LEU A 559 10.87 -13.47 -10.80
CA LEU A 559 10.21 -14.08 -11.95
C LEU A 559 10.36 -13.20 -13.19
N ASN A 560 10.79 -13.80 -14.30
CA ASN A 560 11.06 -13.07 -15.53
C ASN A 560 11.07 -14.00 -16.76
N ASN A 561 11.05 -13.43 -17.97
CA ASN A 561 10.95 -14.18 -19.22
C ASN A 561 12.23 -14.86 -19.73
N VAL A 562 13.34 -14.76 -18.99
CA VAL A 562 14.63 -15.38 -19.35
C VAL A 562 14.90 -16.60 -18.48
N GLU A 563 14.75 -16.46 -17.17
CA GLU A 563 15.11 -17.49 -16.18
C GLU A 563 13.93 -18.31 -15.70
N THR A 564 12.70 -17.82 -15.87
CA THR A 564 11.48 -18.52 -15.47
C THR A 564 10.75 -19.05 -16.70
N PRO A 565 10.84 -20.36 -17.03
CA PRO A 565 10.23 -20.91 -18.25
C PRO A 565 8.73 -20.62 -18.40
N GLN A 566 8.00 -20.55 -17.28
CA GLN A 566 6.57 -20.24 -17.21
C GLN A 566 6.26 -18.79 -17.63
N PHE A 567 7.25 -17.89 -17.63
CA PHE A 567 7.16 -16.50 -18.06
C PHE A 567 7.71 -16.29 -19.48
N SER A 568 8.06 -17.34 -20.22
CA SER A 568 8.58 -17.21 -21.58
C SER A 568 7.66 -16.33 -22.46
N GLY A 569 8.18 -15.18 -22.92
CA GLY A 569 7.44 -14.21 -23.75
C GLY A 569 6.52 -13.24 -22.98
N ILE A 570 6.41 -13.37 -21.66
CA ILE A 570 5.60 -12.49 -20.80
C ILE A 570 6.44 -11.31 -20.32
N LYS A 571 5.90 -10.09 -20.37
CA LYS A 571 6.50 -8.89 -19.79
C LYS A 571 5.62 -8.39 -18.65
N PRO A 572 5.83 -8.85 -17.41
CA PRO A 572 4.98 -8.44 -16.30
C PRO A 572 5.10 -6.94 -16.03
N MET A 573 3.97 -6.29 -15.77
CA MET A 573 3.74 -4.87 -15.51
C MET A 573 2.57 -4.72 -14.52
N TRP A 574 2.55 -3.66 -13.71
CA TRP A 574 1.54 -3.38 -12.69
C TRP A 574 1.08 -4.61 -11.90
N VAL A 575 1.97 -5.12 -11.05
CA VAL A 575 1.70 -6.38 -10.33
C VAL A 575 0.98 -6.12 -9.00
N TYR A 576 -0.07 -6.89 -8.76
CA TYR A 576 -0.86 -6.87 -7.53
C TYR A 576 -0.92 -8.28 -6.93
N PRO A 577 -0.44 -8.48 -5.70
CA PRO A 577 -0.75 -9.70 -4.96
C PRO A 577 -2.22 -9.72 -4.53
N ALA A 578 -2.72 -10.90 -4.19
CA ALA A 578 -3.93 -11.02 -3.39
C ALA A 578 -3.72 -10.34 -2.02
N ASP A 579 -4.80 -9.92 -1.38
CA ASP A 579 -4.72 -9.16 -0.13
C ASP A 579 -4.10 -9.91 1.05
N LYS A 580 -4.16 -11.24 1.07
CA LYS A 580 -3.53 -12.08 2.08
C LYS A 580 -2.91 -13.34 1.47
N VAL A 581 -1.85 -13.83 2.11
CA VAL A 581 -1.31 -15.17 1.83
C VAL A 581 -2.24 -16.24 2.43
N LEU A 582 -2.64 -17.24 1.64
CA LEU A 582 -3.40 -18.38 2.13
C LEU A 582 -2.45 -19.41 2.77
N PHE A 583 -2.58 -19.67 4.07
CA PHE A 583 -1.76 -20.69 4.73
C PHE A 583 -2.20 -22.11 4.31
N VAL A 584 -1.27 -22.94 3.86
CA VAL A 584 -1.59 -24.31 3.41
C VAL A 584 -0.97 -25.40 4.28
N GLY A 585 -0.04 -25.07 5.17
CA GLY A 585 0.56 -26.02 6.11
C GLY A 585 2.01 -25.73 6.44
N MET A 586 2.67 -26.74 7.01
CA MET A 586 4.08 -26.67 7.42
C MET A 586 4.93 -27.65 6.61
N GLN A 587 6.15 -27.26 6.25
CA GLN A 587 7.21 -28.11 5.72
C GLN A 587 8.39 -28.07 6.70
N GLY A 588 8.42 -28.99 7.66
CA GLY A 588 9.32 -28.89 8.80
C GLY A 588 8.99 -27.65 9.65
N GLU A 589 9.96 -26.77 9.83
CA GLU A 589 9.80 -25.49 10.56
C GLU A 589 9.29 -24.35 9.67
N HIS A 590 9.20 -24.57 8.36
CA HIS A 590 8.80 -23.56 7.38
C HIS A 590 7.28 -23.53 7.21
N LYS A 591 6.69 -22.33 7.25
CA LYS A 591 5.29 -22.11 6.87
C LYS A 591 5.19 -22.18 5.35
N VAL A 592 4.15 -22.81 4.84
CA VAL A 592 3.87 -22.88 3.40
C VAL A 592 2.60 -22.08 3.12
N GLY A 593 2.68 -21.17 2.17
CA GLY A 593 1.57 -20.28 1.79
C GLY A 593 1.32 -20.30 0.30
N LYS A 594 0.08 -20.04 -0.11
CA LYS A 594 -0.30 -19.73 -1.49
C LYS A 594 -0.59 -18.25 -1.65
N LEU A 595 -0.17 -17.69 -2.78
CA LEU A 595 -0.41 -16.29 -3.10
C LEU A 595 -0.82 -16.16 -4.57
N GLY A 596 -2.00 -15.61 -4.80
CA GLY A 596 -2.48 -15.22 -6.12
C GLY A 596 -1.88 -13.88 -6.56
N PHE A 597 -1.71 -13.71 -7.86
CA PHE A 597 -1.19 -12.47 -8.44
C PHE A 597 -2.03 -12.08 -9.66
N MET A 598 -2.36 -10.81 -9.74
CA MET A 598 -2.87 -10.13 -10.93
C MET A 598 -1.76 -9.27 -11.51
N PHE A 599 -1.53 -9.33 -12.81
CA PHE A 599 -0.54 -8.47 -13.47
C PHE A 599 -0.88 -8.23 -14.94
N TYR A 600 -0.25 -7.23 -15.54
CA TYR A 600 -0.37 -6.92 -16.96
C TYR A 600 0.78 -7.57 -17.70
N ASN A 601 0.49 -8.34 -18.75
CA ASN A 601 1.48 -8.76 -19.72
C ASN A 601 1.52 -7.71 -20.84
N ASP A 602 2.59 -6.92 -20.89
CA ASP A 602 2.77 -5.87 -21.88
C ASP A 602 3.41 -6.41 -23.16
N PHE A 603 2.85 -6.10 -24.32
CA PHE A 603 3.40 -6.56 -25.59
C PHE A 603 4.60 -5.71 -26.05
N THR A 604 4.62 -4.41 -25.75
CA THR A 604 5.65 -3.49 -26.25
C THR A 604 6.82 -3.23 -25.33
N TRP A 605 6.79 -3.67 -24.06
CA TRP A 605 7.74 -3.20 -23.06
C TRP A 605 7.56 -1.68 -22.82
N GLY A 606 6.48 -1.30 -22.17
CA GLY A 606 5.99 0.07 -22.06
C GLY A 606 4.67 0.23 -22.79
N SER A 607 3.63 0.73 -22.09
CA SER A 607 2.28 0.79 -22.67
C SER A 607 2.18 1.87 -23.74
N ASN A 608 1.66 1.49 -24.92
CA ASN A 608 1.27 2.43 -25.98
C ASN A 608 0.03 3.26 -25.63
N ALA A 609 -0.82 2.81 -24.70
CA ALA A 609 -2.18 3.30 -24.50
C ALA A 609 -2.28 4.70 -23.83
N ILE A 610 -1.18 5.44 -23.76
CA ILE A 610 -1.04 6.75 -23.13
C ILE A 610 -0.88 7.86 -24.16
N THR A 611 -1.13 9.11 -23.75
CA THR A 611 -0.96 10.28 -24.61
C THR A 611 0.13 11.19 -24.04
N PRO A 612 1.18 11.53 -24.82
CA PRO A 612 1.51 10.98 -26.14
C PRO A 612 2.01 9.53 -26.05
N SER A 613 1.70 8.71 -27.04
CA SER A 613 2.15 7.32 -27.07
C SER A 613 3.64 7.25 -27.41
N TYR A 614 4.42 6.52 -26.61
CA TYR A 614 5.84 6.30 -26.93
C TYR A 614 6.02 5.41 -28.17
N HIS A 615 5.23 4.34 -28.26
CA HIS A 615 5.20 3.48 -29.43
C HIS A 615 4.22 4.01 -30.50
N ASN A 616 4.36 3.56 -31.74
CA ASN A 616 3.52 4.02 -32.87
C ASN A 616 2.23 3.18 -33.07
N THR A 617 2.05 2.10 -32.32
CA THR A 617 0.94 1.14 -32.49
C THR A 617 0.36 0.73 -31.14
N PRO A 618 -0.97 0.86 -30.93
CA PRO A 618 -1.64 0.35 -29.74
C PRO A 618 -1.81 -1.17 -29.89
N ASP A 619 -0.74 -1.90 -29.60
CA ASP A 619 -0.69 -3.35 -29.58
C ASP A 619 -1.28 -3.94 -28.29
N GLY A 620 -1.23 -3.17 -27.21
CA GLY A 620 -1.90 -3.48 -25.96
C GLY A 620 -1.22 -4.60 -25.19
N GLY A 621 -2.01 -5.43 -24.52
CA GLY A 621 -1.51 -6.55 -23.75
C GLY A 621 -2.62 -7.41 -23.16
N GLU A 622 -2.31 -8.07 -22.05
CA GLU A 622 -3.21 -9.02 -21.40
C GLU A 622 -3.29 -8.76 -19.90
N VAL A 623 -4.48 -8.93 -19.31
CA VAL A 623 -4.59 -9.05 -17.85
C VAL A 623 -4.38 -10.52 -17.51
N MET A 624 -3.47 -10.79 -16.59
CA MET A 624 -3.01 -12.13 -16.26
C MET A 624 -3.33 -12.47 -14.81
N PHE A 625 -3.52 -13.77 -14.55
CA PHE A 625 -3.54 -14.35 -13.21
C PHE A 625 -2.52 -15.48 -13.10
N MET A 626 -1.90 -15.61 -11.93
CA MET A 626 -1.13 -16.80 -11.55
C MET A 626 -1.25 -17.05 -10.05
N GLU A 627 -0.85 -18.24 -9.60
CA GLU A 627 -0.77 -18.57 -8.18
C GLU A 627 0.54 -19.31 -7.89
N LEU A 628 1.25 -18.85 -6.86
CA LEU A 628 2.45 -19.49 -6.35
C LEU A 628 2.16 -20.14 -5.00
N GLN A 629 2.69 -21.32 -4.78
CA GLN A 629 2.91 -21.86 -3.44
C GLN A 629 4.36 -21.61 -3.06
N ILE A 630 4.58 -20.96 -1.92
CA ILE A 630 5.88 -20.48 -1.43
C ILE A 630 6.16 -21.10 -0.06
N VAL A 631 7.38 -21.61 0.12
CA VAL A 631 7.91 -22.09 1.40
C VAL A 631 8.63 -20.94 2.09
N PHE A 632 8.01 -20.37 3.11
CA PHE A 632 8.52 -19.18 3.79
C PHE A 632 9.77 -19.52 4.60
N PRO A 633 10.73 -18.58 4.75
CA PRO A 633 11.85 -18.77 5.66
C PRO A 633 11.35 -18.95 7.10
N VAL A 634 12.20 -19.52 7.97
CA VAL A 634 11.93 -19.53 9.41
C VAL A 634 12.05 -18.09 9.91
N GLY A 635 11.04 -17.63 10.64
CA GLY A 635 11.02 -16.28 11.21
C GLY A 635 12.05 -16.09 12.34
N SER A 636 12.14 -14.87 12.83
CA SER A 636 12.99 -14.53 13.97
C SER A 636 12.65 -15.34 15.23
N ALA A 637 13.66 -15.69 16.04
CA ALA A 637 13.45 -16.37 17.32
C ALA A 637 12.69 -15.49 18.33
N ASP A 638 12.79 -14.17 18.19
CA ASP A 638 12.00 -13.18 18.93
C ASP A 638 10.54 -13.07 18.42
N GLY A 639 10.23 -13.75 17.31
CA GLY A 639 8.90 -13.84 16.69
C GLY A 639 7.88 -14.67 17.48
N GLU A 640 8.22 -15.14 18.69
CA GLU A 640 7.21 -15.54 19.67
C GLU A 640 6.45 -14.31 20.18
N ASN A 641 5.45 -13.85 19.42
CA ASN A 641 4.27 -13.10 19.92
C ASN A 641 4.54 -12.11 21.09
N THR A 642 5.64 -11.37 21.08
CA THR A 642 5.78 -10.23 21.99
C THR A 642 5.18 -9.04 21.29
N ALA A 643 3.85 -9.08 21.19
CA ALA A 643 3.07 -7.87 21.12
C ALA A 643 3.65 -6.91 22.18
N PRO A 644 3.90 -5.63 21.87
CA PRO A 644 4.09 -4.65 22.93
C PRO A 644 2.94 -4.84 23.92
N ALA A 645 3.26 -4.80 25.22
CA ALA A 645 2.25 -4.99 26.25
C ALA A 645 1.08 -4.06 25.95
N ILE A 646 -0.07 -4.61 25.54
CA ILE A 646 -1.30 -3.83 25.40
C ILE A 646 -1.45 -3.11 26.74
N THR A 647 -1.34 -1.79 26.71
CA THR A 647 -1.33 -0.98 27.93
C THR A 647 -2.67 -1.07 28.66
N ARG A 648 -3.73 -1.47 27.94
CA ARG A 648 -5.08 -1.75 28.47
C ARG A 648 -5.97 -2.54 27.51
N MET A 649 -6.36 -3.76 27.87
CA MET A 649 -7.35 -4.61 27.19
C MET A 649 -8.80 -4.25 27.59
N LEU A 650 -9.00 -3.76 28.82
CA LEU A 650 -10.33 -3.60 29.42
C LEU A 650 -10.89 -2.18 29.26
N HIS A 651 -11.96 -2.06 28.48
CA HIS A 651 -12.64 -0.80 28.22
C HIS A 651 -13.50 -0.33 29.39
N GLN A 652 -13.89 0.95 29.38
CA GLN A 652 -14.89 1.50 30.29
C GLN A 652 -16.28 0.95 29.90
N ASN A 653 -17.05 0.45 30.87
CA ASN A 653 -18.41 -0.03 30.63
C ASN A 653 -19.32 1.13 30.19
N TYR A 654 -20.28 0.86 29.29
CA TYR A 654 -21.25 1.85 28.82
C TYR A 654 -22.68 1.29 28.83
N PRO A 655 -23.69 2.04 29.30
CA PRO A 655 -23.58 3.34 29.98
C PRO A 655 -22.88 3.22 31.36
N ASN A 656 -22.36 4.33 31.89
CA ASN A 656 -21.88 4.43 33.28
C ASN A 656 -22.06 5.88 33.79
N PRO A 657 -22.93 6.14 34.80
CA PRO A 657 -23.79 5.18 35.52
C PRO A 657 -24.83 4.50 34.63
N PHE A 658 -25.32 3.33 35.04
CA PHE A 658 -26.29 2.53 34.27
C PHE A 658 -27.53 2.12 35.08
N ASN A 659 -28.64 1.83 34.39
CA ASN A 659 -29.89 1.34 34.97
C ASN A 659 -30.72 0.52 33.96
N PRO A 660 -31.00 -0.78 34.17
CA PRO A 660 -30.26 -1.72 35.02
C PRO A 660 -29.11 -2.42 34.28
N GLU A 661 -28.89 -2.12 32.98
CA GLU A 661 -27.93 -2.83 32.14
C GLU A 661 -26.77 -1.97 31.63
N THR A 662 -25.59 -2.60 31.51
CA THR A 662 -24.39 -2.02 30.90
C THR A 662 -23.65 -3.07 30.10
N THR A 663 -22.99 -2.65 29.02
CA THR A 663 -22.06 -3.47 28.25
C THR A 663 -20.65 -3.24 28.74
N ILE A 664 -19.94 -4.33 29.02
CA ILE A 664 -18.52 -4.36 29.35
C ILE A 664 -17.79 -4.98 28.16
N SER A 665 -16.85 -4.23 27.58
CA SER A 665 -16.07 -4.68 26.44
C SER A 665 -14.58 -4.79 26.77
N PHE A 666 -13.88 -5.68 26.09
CA PHE A 666 -12.42 -5.78 26.15
C PHE A 666 -11.85 -6.33 24.84
N ASP A 667 -10.59 -6.02 24.56
CA ASP A 667 -9.88 -6.51 23.38
C ASP A 667 -8.85 -7.56 23.79
N LEU A 668 -8.90 -8.73 23.14
CA LEU A 668 -7.90 -9.77 23.30
C LEU A 668 -6.81 -9.62 22.23
N PRO A 669 -5.55 -9.31 22.61
CA PRO A 669 -4.42 -9.23 21.66
C PRO A 669 -4.14 -10.56 20.94
N LYS A 670 -4.61 -11.65 21.53
CA LYS A 670 -4.32 -13.02 21.11
C LYS A 670 -5.45 -13.92 21.59
N SER A 671 -5.82 -14.91 20.79
CA SER A 671 -6.79 -15.94 21.20
C SER A 671 -6.31 -16.65 22.45
N GLY A 672 -7.19 -16.81 23.44
CA GLY A 672 -6.80 -17.37 24.73
C GLY A 672 -7.93 -17.42 25.73
N HIS A 673 -7.62 -17.93 26.92
CA HIS A 673 -8.57 -18.00 28.02
C HIS A 673 -8.80 -16.62 28.62
N ALA A 674 -10.06 -16.19 28.69
CA ALA A 674 -10.47 -14.92 29.26
C ALA A 674 -11.51 -15.11 30.38
N ASN A 675 -11.24 -14.51 31.54
CA ASN A 675 -12.16 -14.45 32.66
C ASN A 675 -12.60 -13.00 32.91
N LEU A 676 -13.88 -12.71 32.69
CA LEU A 676 -14.50 -11.42 33.01
C LEU A 676 -15.47 -11.59 34.18
N SER A 677 -15.17 -10.93 35.30
CA SER A 677 -15.90 -11.08 36.56
C SER A 677 -16.25 -9.74 37.22
N VAL A 678 -17.42 -9.64 37.84
CA VAL A 678 -17.93 -8.47 38.57
C VAL A 678 -17.82 -8.69 40.08
N TYR A 679 -17.38 -7.67 40.81
CA TYR A 679 -17.14 -7.67 42.25
C TYR A 679 -17.83 -6.48 42.92
N ASN A 680 -18.23 -6.65 44.18
CA ASN A 680 -18.71 -5.55 45.02
C ASN A 680 -17.55 -4.82 45.73
N VAL A 681 -17.86 -3.74 46.46
CA VAL A 681 -16.87 -2.94 47.22
C VAL A 681 -16.12 -3.70 48.31
N LYS A 682 -16.61 -4.88 48.74
CA LYS A 682 -15.93 -5.77 49.70
C LYS A 682 -14.99 -6.77 49.00
N GLY A 683 -14.87 -6.70 47.67
CA GLY A 683 -14.10 -7.65 46.87
C GLY A 683 -14.79 -9.01 46.70
N GLN A 684 -16.08 -9.13 47.03
CA GLN A 684 -16.81 -10.38 46.85
C GLN A 684 -17.27 -10.50 45.40
N LEU A 685 -17.07 -11.69 44.80
CA LEU A 685 -17.55 -12.00 43.45
C LEU A 685 -19.09 -11.92 43.43
N VAL A 686 -19.61 -11.15 42.48
CA VAL A 686 -21.04 -10.94 42.25
C VAL A 686 -21.50 -11.77 41.05
N LYS A 687 -20.80 -11.66 39.92
CA LYS A 687 -21.17 -12.30 38.66
C LYS A 687 -19.93 -12.69 37.87
N THR A 688 -19.93 -13.85 37.23
CA THR A 688 -18.99 -14.18 36.15
C THR A 688 -19.71 -13.97 34.81
N LEU A 689 -19.16 -13.13 33.94
CA LEU A 689 -19.73 -12.80 32.64
C LEU A 689 -19.10 -13.64 31.51
N ALA A 690 -17.82 -13.96 31.64
CA ALA A 690 -17.07 -14.81 30.73
C ALA A 690 -16.04 -15.63 31.52
N ASP A 691 -15.88 -16.90 31.19
CA ASP A 691 -14.84 -17.79 31.72
C ASP A 691 -14.57 -18.91 30.70
N GLU A 692 -14.05 -18.53 29.54
CA GLU A 692 -13.91 -19.42 28.39
C GLU A 692 -12.75 -19.01 27.47
N ASN A 693 -12.43 -19.86 26.49
CA ASN A 693 -11.49 -19.52 25.44
C ASN A 693 -12.17 -18.66 24.38
N LEU A 694 -11.61 -17.48 24.14
CA LEU A 694 -12.10 -16.53 23.17
C LEU A 694 -11.06 -16.31 22.07
N ASN A 695 -11.51 -16.05 20.85
CA ASN A 695 -10.64 -15.69 19.73
C ASN A 695 -10.00 -14.31 19.97
N PHE A 696 -8.90 -14.00 19.28
CA PHE A 696 -8.33 -12.65 19.27
C PHE A 696 -9.37 -11.62 18.77
N GLY A 697 -9.25 -10.37 19.22
CA GLY A 697 -10.18 -9.29 18.87
C GLY A 697 -11.11 -8.88 20.02
N LYS A 698 -12.14 -8.10 19.68
CA LYS A 698 -13.04 -7.43 20.63
C LYS A 698 -14.16 -8.35 21.13
N HIS A 699 -14.39 -8.35 22.43
CA HIS A 699 -15.44 -9.10 23.11
C HIS A 699 -16.32 -8.16 23.94
N SER A 700 -17.62 -8.45 24.01
CA SER A 700 -18.59 -7.62 24.74
C SER A 700 -19.59 -8.48 25.49
N PHE A 701 -19.79 -8.16 26.77
CA PHE A 701 -20.70 -8.88 27.66
C PHE A 701 -21.64 -7.89 28.35
N VAL A 702 -22.94 -8.22 28.39
CA VAL A 702 -23.96 -7.40 29.06
C VAL A 702 -24.10 -7.84 30.51
N TRP A 703 -24.06 -6.89 31.44
CA TRP A 703 -24.43 -7.11 32.84
C TRP A 703 -25.69 -6.32 33.18
N ASN A 704 -26.71 -7.02 33.69
CA ASN A 704 -28.04 -6.48 34.00
C ASN A 704 -28.26 -6.23 35.51
N GLY A 705 -27.19 -6.06 36.29
CA GLY A 705 -27.30 -5.80 37.73
C GLY A 705 -27.81 -6.99 38.55
N THR A 706 -27.47 -8.21 38.16
CA THR A 706 -27.78 -9.46 38.89
C THR A 706 -26.52 -10.21 39.34
N ASP A 707 -26.66 -11.04 40.38
CA ASP A 707 -25.62 -11.96 40.83
C ASP A 707 -25.61 -13.30 40.04
N ASN A 708 -24.71 -14.21 40.39
CA ASN A 708 -24.63 -15.56 39.78
C ASN A 708 -25.91 -16.39 39.97
N ASP A 709 -26.70 -16.13 41.00
CA ASP A 709 -27.99 -16.80 41.25
C ASP A 709 -29.18 -16.06 40.57
N GLY A 710 -28.91 -15.04 39.76
CA GLY A 710 -29.92 -14.24 39.06
C GLY A 710 -30.66 -13.26 39.95
N ARG A 711 -30.21 -13.02 41.19
CA ARG A 711 -30.85 -12.07 42.11
C ARG A 711 -30.34 -10.66 41.85
N ASN A 712 -31.25 -9.70 41.93
CA ASN A 712 -30.94 -8.29 41.81
C ASN A 712 -29.98 -7.81 42.91
N VAL A 713 -28.92 -7.10 42.51
CA VAL A 713 -28.01 -6.46 43.47
C VAL A 713 -28.45 -5.01 43.78
N SER A 714 -27.98 -4.44 44.90
CA SER A 714 -28.32 -3.07 45.31
C SER A 714 -27.65 -2.00 44.43
N SER A 715 -28.23 -0.81 44.31
CA SER A 715 -27.55 0.34 43.69
C SER A 715 -26.23 0.64 44.41
N GLY A 716 -25.21 1.07 43.67
CA GLY A 716 -23.89 1.34 44.24
C GLY A 716 -22.74 1.14 43.26
N ILE A 717 -21.52 1.21 43.81
CA ILE A 717 -20.28 1.01 43.06
C ILE A 717 -19.97 -0.48 42.97
N TYR A 718 -19.61 -0.92 41.77
CA TYR A 718 -19.09 -2.24 41.47
C TYR A 718 -17.78 -2.13 40.70
N PHE A 719 -17.02 -3.21 40.71
CA PHE A 719 -15.79 -3.34 39.93
C PHE A 719 -15.96 -4.51 38.99
N TYR A 720 -15.45 -4.41 37.77
CA TYR A 720 -15.32 -5.55 36.87
C TYR A 720 -13.84 -5.76 36.57
N ARG A 721 -13.44 -7.03 36.50
CA ARG A 721 -12.06 -7.46 36.35
C ARG A 721 -11.96 -8.45 35.19
N LEU A 722 -11.01 -8.18 34.30
CA LEU A 722 -10.60 -9.07 33.23
C LEU A 722 -9.29 -9.77 33.64
N THR A 723 -9.18 -11.06 33.37
CA THR A 723 -7.93 -11.83 33.44
C THR A 723 -7.79 -12.59 32.13
N ALA A 724 -6.83 -12.19 31.30
CA ALA A 724 -6.58 -12.79 30.00
C ALA A 724 -5.13 -12.56 29.57
N ASN A 725 -4.56 -13.49 28.80
CA ASN A 725 -3.23 -13.38 28.19
C ASN A 725 -2.12 -12.91 29.17
N GLY A 726 -2.16 -13.40 30.42
CA GLY A 726 -1.18 -13.06 31.46
C GLY A 726 -1.39 -11.71 32.16
N SER A 727 -2.39 -10.92 31.75
CA SER A 727 -2.70 -9.59 32.26
C SER A 727 -3.99 -9.57 33.08
N VAL A 728 -4.03 -8.72 34.11
CA VAL A 728 -5.19 -8.52 34.99
C VAL A 728 -5.53 -7.04 35.04
N GLU A 729 -6.73 -6.70 34.59
CA GLU A 729 -7.22 -5.32 34.54
C GLU A 729 -8.55 -5.19 35.24
N ALA A 730 -8.80 -4.04 35.88
CA ALA A 730 -10.06 -3.78 36.56
C ALA A 730 -10.50 -2.33 36.40
N ASN A 731 -11.80 -2.13 36.25
CA ASN A 731 -12.44 -0.82 36.14
C ASN A 731 -13.65 -0.75 37.08
N LYS A 732 -14.09 0.47 37.39
CA LYS A 732 -15.26 0.72 38.26
C LYS A 732 -16.49 1.09 37.43
N MET A 733 -17.66 0.72 37.93
CA MET A 733 -18.96 1.06 37.37
C MET A 733 -19.97 1.42 38.46
N MET A 734 -20.98 2.22 38.12
CA MET A 734 -22.01 2.69 39.03
C MET A 734 -23.40 2.24 38.56
N LEU A 735 -24.04 1.38 39.36
CA LEU A 735 -25.43 0.99 39.17
C LEU A 735 -26.35 1.98 39.88
N MET A 736 -27.28 2.58 39.15
CA MET A 736 -28.40 3.35 39.69
C MET A 736 -29.70 2.59 39.43
N LYS A 737 -30.57 2.49 40.43
CA LYS A 737 -31.92 1.94 40.28
C LYS A 737 -32.93 2.99 40.63
#